data_AF-A0A432HW60-F1
#
_entry.id   AF-A0A432HW60-F1
#
_cell.length_a   1.000
_cell.length_b   1.000
_cell.length_c   1.000
_cell.angle_alpha   90.00
_cell.angle_beta   90.00
_cell.angle_gamma   90.00
#
_symmetry.space_group_name_H-M   'P 1'
#
loop_
_entity.id
_entity.type
_entity.pdbx_description
1 polymer ?
#
loop_
_entity_poly.entity_id
_entity_poly.type
_entity_poly.pdbx_seq_one_letter_code
_entity_poly.pdbx_strand_id
1 'polypeptide(L)'
;MRQPSSACPRRRVGRSGGRVVIVRRWPFGDDELLLLGLANRLRSAGLWGESTLHGAPDELLLLSGGPLSDLAEISALAGPPTLRAVCRQPARSEQPPLSSAASALAGEVTLGLPESECVWVVESWKNGRWVHRFEVRGENLAASLRPLGGLSPDVESKGVDLGLLPGNLAGLLTYDLVQWTEPVRLRNLPRPRDLLGLLYRCDRWLVHDRHAGSLTLACLDEDVWAHQTINCVEAWLEDGCPHSPSDDASTTFPLPAPTSTITDEEHAAAVRTVHSCIEQGLLYQLNYGRAWEGSIDSPWRVFEALAVRNPAPFSGWLHAPDLGCALASSSPELLLSQSEGRLSTRPIKGTCPRGRTPEEDARQRRALAASRKELSEHMMLVDLERNDLGRVCATGSVRWSDWRIETFPDVQHMVSEVQGRLRPGLDGWDALQALFPGGSITGCPKTVTVASIDELEGEPRRAWTGSLGHHDPRTGVSAWNILIRTLEAERDDAGEWRARVKAGGGLVIESDPQREVAEAKWKARGLLEAAWSSDPCTDIPTGESSEIHPVPTVDERTRALARARDEVESACIAPAQPIEWFAGDPPLELPAEGTRRLLFIDNLDSFSWNIVHLCCHLGAEVVVVCGRGVDVPDDIRSLLKSTSPTHLVLGPGPGRPEQSPLTMELASLALAAQLNTHEQSPLPLLGVCLGMQAIGVASDWPLSPSPLGAVHGVPTEITHTEDDLFAGLASPAVMMRYHSLVLAARGSMLEITAHDSLTGTLPMALRHPSLPIWGVQFHPESAGSVAGWKVLDNFLAMRPSTTARSVEMPREGRAE
;
A
#
# COMPACT_ATOMS: atom_id res chain seq x y z
N MET A 1 -5.88 -12.22 23.15
CA MET A 1 -6.80 -13.22 22.56
C MET A 1 -8.15 -13.18 23.29
N ARG A 2 -8.97 -12.15 23.05
CA ARG A 2 -10.40 -12.19 23.39
C ARG A 2 -11.13 -12.84 22.23
N GLN A 3 -11.80 -13.95 22.49
CA GLN A 3 -12.85 -14.40 21.59
C GLN A 3 -13.90 -13.29 21.52
N PRO A 4 -14.30 -12.82 20.33
CA PRO A 4 -15.38 -11.85 20.23
C PRO A 4 -16.68 -12.52 20.65
N SER A 5 -17.16 -12.18 21.85
CA SER A 5 -18.49 -12.55 22.33
C SER A 5 -19.52 -11.52 21.85
N SER A 6 -19.89 -11.61 20.58
CA SER A 6 -21.23 -11.27 20.11
C SER A 6 -21.55 -12.22 18.96
N ALA A 7 -22.32 -13.26 19.27
CA ALA A 7 -22.79 -14.21 18.29
C ALA A 7 -23.81 -13.54 17.37
N CYS A 8 -23.34 -12.79 16.38
CA CYS A 8 -24.07 -12.58 15.15
C CYS A 8 -24.36 -13.99 14.58
N PRO A 9 -25.60 -14.33 14.17
CA PRO A 9 -25.90 -15.69 13.76
C PRO A 9 -25.04 -16.02 12.53
N ARG A 10 -23.96 -16.77 12.75
CA ARG A 10 -23.11 -17.35 11.72
C ARG A 10 -23.98 -18.33 10.92
N ARG A 11 -24.73 -17.83 9.96
CA ARG A 11 -25.15 -18.65 8.82
C ARG A 11 -23.87 -19.00 8.09
N ARG A 12 -23.25 -20.12 8.46
CA ARG A 12 -22.29 -20.81 7.59
C ARG A 12 -23.04 -21.07 6.30
N VAL A 13 -22.75 -20.28 5.27
CA VAL A 13 -23.09 -20.65 3.90
C VAL A 13 -22.28 -21.91 3.65
N GLY A 14 -22.96 -23.07 3.64
CA GLY A 14 -22.29 -24.34 3.38
C GLY A 14 -21.64 -24.30 2.00
N ARG A 15 -20.36 -24.65 1.91
CA ARG A 15 -19.67 -24.80 0.63
C ARG A 15 -20.30 -25.98 -0.11
N SER A 16 -20.76 -25.75 -1.33
CA SER A 16 -21.12 -26.82 -2.26
C SER A 16 -19.83 -27.49 -2.76
N GLY A 17 -19.86 -28.81 -3.00
CA GLY A 17 -18.75 -29.49 -3.68
C GLY A 17 -18.75 -29.17 -5.18
N GLY A 18 -17.57 -29.04 -5.78
CA GLY A 18 -17.39 -28.92 -7.23
C GLY A 18 -16.01 -29.46 -7.64
N ARG A 19 -15.84 -29.85 -8.90
CA ARG A 19 -14.56 -30.36 -9.42
C ARG A 19 -13.96 -29.35 -10.39
N VAL A 20 -12.73 -28.91 -10.14
CA VAL A 20 -11.97 -28.16 -11.15
C VAL A 20 -11.57 -29.13 -12.24
N VAL A 21 -11.95 -28.79 -13.47
CA VAL A 21 -11.63 -29.58 -14.65
C VAL A 21 -10.83 -28.68 -15.60
N ILE A 22 -9.62 -29.13 -15.96
CA ILE A 22 -8.94 -28.61 -17.15
C ILE A 22 -9.69 -29.23 -18.34
N VAL A 23 -10.47 -28.40 -19.02
CA VAL A 23 -11.31 -28.86 -20.13
C VAL A 23 -10.46 -29.03 -21.39
N ARG A 24 -9.53 -28.10 -21.64
CA ARG A 24 -8.63 -28.13 -22.79
C ARG A 24 -7.39 -27.27 -22.56
N ARG A 25 -6.25 -27.70 -23.13
CA ARG A 25 -5.00 -26.93 -23.17
C ARG A 25 -4.47 -26.91 -24.60
N TRP A 26 -4.10 -25.73 -25.09
CA TRP A 26 -3.47 -25.52 -26.39
C TRP A 26 -2.03 -25.02 -26.18
N PRO A 27 -1.06 -25.51 -26.97
CA PRO A 27 0.27 -24.90 -27.00
C PRO A 27 0.17 -23.53 -27.68
N PHE A 28 0.60 -22.48 -27.00
CA PHE A 28 0.50 -21.11 -27.52
C PHE A 28 1.62 -20.24 -26.94
N GLY A 29 2.49 -19.69 -27.78
CA GLY A 29 3.68 -18.95 -27.34
C GLY A 29 3.38 -17.63 -26.60
N ASP A 30 4.42 -16.85 -26.36
CA ASP A 30 4.29 -15.50 -25.81
C ASP A 30 3.56 -14.58 -26.81
N ASP A 31 2.47 -13.97 -26.35
CA ASP A 31 1.61 -13.07 -27.11
C ASP A 31 0.70 -12.27 -26.17
N GLU A 32 1.09 -11.04 -25.87
CA GLU A 32 0.38 -10.17 -24.93
C GLU A 32 -1.03 -9.77 -25.38
N LEU A 33 -1.36 -9.86 -26.67
CA LEU A 33 -2.66 -9.45 -27.22
C LEU A 33 -3.59 -10.65 -27.50
N LEU A 34 -3.14 -11.87 -27.21
CA LEU A 34 -3.88 -13.09 -27.50
C LEU A 34 -5.31 -13.07 -26.97
N LEU A 35 -5.44 -12.82 -25.65
CA LEU A 35 -6.75 -12.84 -25.00
C LEU A 35 -7.63 -11.68 -25.42
N LEU A 36 -7.06 -10.57 -25.90
CA LEU A 36 -7.83 -9.45 -26.42
C LEU A 36 -8.48 -9.80 -27.78
N GLY A 37 -7.70 -10.40 -28.69
CA GLY A 37 -8.24 -10.89 -29.97
C GLY A 37 -9.29 -11.99 -29.77
N LEU A 38 -9.03 -12.90 -28.83
CA LEU A 38 -9.97 -13.96 -28.50
C LEU A 38 -11.24 -13.44 -27.81
N ALA A 39 -11.13 -12.43 -26.96
CA ALA A 39 -12.28 -11.76 -26.36
C ALA A 39 -13.24 -11.20 -27.43
N ASN A 40 -12.71 -10.56 -28.48
CA ASN A 40 -13.51 -10.10 -29.62
C ASN A 40 -14.22 -11.26 -30.33
N ARG A 41 -13.50 -12.36 -30.61
CA ARG A 41 -14.08 -13.55 -31.23
C ARG A 41 -15.20 -14.16 -30.39
N LEU A 42 -15.00 -14.27 -29.07
CA LEU A 42 -16.01 -14.79 -28.15
C LEU A 42 -17.25 -13.90 -28.07
N ARG A 43 -17.10 -12.57 -28.17
CA ARG A 43 -18.24 -11.64 -28.29
C ARG A 43 -19.04 -11.86 -29.56
N SER A 44 -18.37 -11.91 -30.72
CA SER A 44 -19.04 -12.17 -31.99
C SER A 44 -19.75 -13.53 -32.03
N ALA A 45 -19.22 -14.52 -31.32
CA ALA A 45 -19.82 -15.85 -31.19
C ALA A 45 -20.95 -15.92 -30.13
N GLY A 46 -21.24 -14.83 -29.39
CA GLY A 46 -22.25 -14.82 -28.33
C GLY A 46 -21.87 -15.67 -27.10
N LEU A 47 -20.57 -15.91 -26.89
CA LEU A 47 -20.02 -16.65 -25.75
C LEU A 47 -19.51 -15.73 -24.65
N TRP A 48 -19.35 -14.43 -24.91
CA TRP A 48 -18.92 -13.42 -23.94
C TRP A 48 -19.59 -12.07 -24.28
N GLY A 49 -19.77 -11.18 -23.30
CA GLY A 49 -20.46 -9.90 -23.51
C GLY A 49 -21.98 -9.99 -23.57
N GLU A 50 -22.63 -9.31 -24.52
CA GLU A 50 -24.09 -9.05 -24.52
C GLU A 50 -25.01 -10.29 -24.44
N SER A 51 -24.48 -11.48 -24.77
CA SER A 51 -25.20 -12.74 -24.66
C SER A 51 -25.49 -13.12 -23.22
N THR A 52 -26.74 -13.50 -22.94
CA THR A 52 -27.19 -13.95 -21.61
C THR A 52 -27.36 -15.46 -21.51
N LEU A 53 -26.93 -16.20 -22.54
CA LEU A 53 -27.19 -17.64 -22.69
C LEU A 53 -26.48 -18.49 -21.61
N HIS A 54 -25.26 -18.09 -21.22
CA HIS A 54 -24.39 -18.89 -20.34
C HIS A 54 -24.14 -18.26 -18.96
N GLY A 55 -24.63 -17.04 -18.75
CA GLY A 55 -24.40 -16.24 -17.55
C GLY A 55 -24.86 -14.80 -17.76
N ALA A 56 -24.45 -13.92 -16.87
CA ALA A 56 -24.65 -12.49 -17.01
C ALA A 56 -23.77 -11.92 -18.13
N PRO A 57 -24.16 -10.78 -18.73
CA PRO A 57 -23.38 -10.11 -19.76
C PRO A 57 -22.18 -9.33 -19.19
N ASP A 58 -21.95 -9.44 -17.88
CA ASP A 58 -20.81 -8.86 -17.17
C ASP A 58 -19.50 -9.50 -17.65
N GLU A 59 -18.46 -8.68 -17.77
CA GLU A 59 -17.17 -9.05 -18.36
C GLU A 59 -16.02 -8.74 -17.40
N LEU A 60 -15.03 -9.62 -17.35
CA LEU A 60 -13.77 -9.43 -16.64
C LEU A 60 -12.62 -10.06 -17.43
N LEU A 61 -11.58 -9.26 -17.68
CA LEU A 61 -10.33 -9.68 -18.32
C LEU A 61 -9.17 -9.07 -17.54
N LEU A 62 -8.25 -9.91 -17.07
CA LEU A 62 -6.99 -9.54 -16.46
C LEU A 62 -5.89 -9.76 -17.51
N LEU A 63 -5.13 -8.73 -17.85
CA LEU A 63 -4.21 -8.77 -18.97
C LEU A 63 -2.80 -8.39 -18.49
N SER A 64 -1.87 -9.32 -18.65
CA SER A 64 -0.45 -9.08 -18.43
C SER A 64 0.21 -8.71 -19.75
N GLY A 65 0.32 -7.40 -19.97
CA GLY A 65 1.02 -6.82 -21.12
C GLY A 65 2.46 -6.44 -20.81
N GLY A 66 3.21 -6.14 -21.86
CA GLY A 66 4.59 -5.71 -21.83
C GLY A 66 5.57 -6.87 -22.01
N PRO A 67 6.87 -6.59 -21.88
CA PRO A 67 7.92 -7.60 -21.94
C PRO A 67 7.65 -8.72 -20.95
N LEU A 68 7.88 -9.97 -21.38
CA LEU A 68 7.78 -11.13 -20.50
C LEU A 68 8.74 -10.95 -19.31
N SER A 69 8.17 -10.95 -18.11
CA SER A 69 8.84 -10.77 -16.83
C SER A 69 8.06 -11.51 -15.75
N ASP A 70 8.62 -11.60 -14.54
CA ASP A 70 7.96 -12.23 -13.39
C ASP A 70 6.67 -11.53 -12.93
N LEU A 71 6.39 -10.32 -13.45
CA LEU A 71 5.13 -9.58 -13.23
C LEU A 71 4.14 -9.71 -14.39
N ALA A 72 4.58 -10.18 -15.56
CA ALA A 72 3.81 -10.16 -16.80
C ALA A 72 3.66 -11.57 -17.41
N GLU A 73 3.35 -12.57 -16.59
CA GLU A 73 3.34 -13.98 -17.03
C GLU A 73 1.95 -14.50 -17.42
N ILE A 74 0.89 -14.06 -16.75
CA ILE A 74 -0.42 -14.68 -16.81
C ILE A 74 -1.51 -13.67 -17.16
N SER A 75 -2.14 -13.88 -18.32
CA SER A 75 -3.38 -13.21 -18.69
C SER A 75 -4.57 -14.15 -18.48
N ALA A 76 -5.73 -13.64 -18.08
CA ALA A 76 -6.91 -14.45 -17.83
C ALA A 76 -8.24 -13.76 -18.18
N LEU A 77 -9.08 -14.46 -18.94
CA LEU A 77 -10.45 -14.06 -19.29
C LEU A 77 -11.45 -14.87 -18.47
N ALA A 78 -12.33 -14.20 -17.73
CA ALA A 78 -13.41 -14.85 -17.01
C ALA A 78 -14.58 -15.13 -17.96
N GLY A 79 -15.08 -16.36 -17.96
CA GLY A 79 -16.34 -16.68 -18.63
C GLY A 79 -17.54 -15.97 -17.98
N PRO A 80 -18.71 -15.93 -18.63
CA PRO A 80 -19.89 -15.20 -18.14
C PRO A 80 -20.23 -15.58 -16.69
N PRO A 81 -20.26 -14.64 -15.74
CA PRO A 81 -20.45 -14.95 -14.33
C PRO A 81 -21.92 -15.31 -14.03
N THR A 82 -22.12 -16.17 -13.03
CA THR A 82 -23.47 -16.54 -12.55
C THR A 82 -23.75 -16.05 -11.13
N LEU A 83 -22.71 -15.55 -10.45
CA LEU A 83 -22.76 -15.11 -9.07
C LEU A 83 -21.82 -13.92 -8.90
N ARG A 84 -22.28 -12.89 -8.21
CA ARG A 84 -21.48 -11.71 -7.85
C ARG A 84 -21.81 -11.21 -6.46
N ALA A 85 -20.94 -10.38 -5.93
CA ALA A 85 -21.14 -9.59 -4.71
C ALA A 85 -20.91 -8.12 -5.04
N VAL A 86 -21.85 -7.25 -4.65
CA VAL A 86 -21.83 -5.82 -4.94
C VAL A 86 -21.82 -5.04 -3.63
N CYS A 87 -20.85 -4.16 -3.45
CA CYS A 87 -20.79 -3.20 -2.33
C CYS A 87 -21.18 -1.81 -2.84
N ARG A 88 -22.02 -1.11 -2.08
CA ARG A 88 -22.51 0.23 -2.44
C ARG A 88 -22.43 1.18 -1.26
N GLN A 89 -22.27 2.46 -1.56
CA GLN A 89 -22.27 3.50 -0.54
C GLN A 89 -23.62 3.51 0.22
N PRO A 90 -23.58 3.43 1.55
CA PRO A 90 -24.77 3.53 2.40
C PRO A 90 -25.52 4.86 2.25
N ALA A 91 -26.75 4.88 2.76
CA ALA A 91 -27.51 6.12 2.85
C ALA A 91 -26.84 7.12 3.80
N ARG A 92 -26.99 8.43 3.53
CA ARG A 92 -26.42 9.49 4.40
C ARG A 92 -26.93 9.45 5.85
N SER A 93 -28.12 8.88 6.06
CA SER A 93 -28.68 8.66 7.41
C SER A 93 -27.99 7.53 8.18
N GLU A 94 -27.36 6.58 7.48
CA GLU A 94 -26.61 5.47 8.07
C GLU A 94 -25.12 5.80 8.17
N GLN A 95 -24.61 6.58 7.22
CA GLN A 95 -23.22 7.03 7.18
C GLN A 95 -23.17 8.53 6.85
N PRO A 96 -23.29 9.39 7.86
CA PRO A 96 -23.21 10.83 7.66
C PRO A 96 -21.75 11.25 7.36
N PRO A 97 -21.55 12.18 6.40
CA PRO A 97 -20.24 12.77 6.16
C PRO A 97 -19.81 13.58 7.37
N LEU A 98 -18.49 13.77 7.52
CA LEU A 98 -17.92 14.61 8.56
C LEU A 98 -18.43 16.06 8.41
N SER A 99 -19.10 16.57 9.44
CA SER A 99 -19.63 17.95 9.48
C SER A 99 -18.71 18.94 10.20
N SER A 100 -17.55 18.50 10.69
CA SER A 100 -16.62 19.32 11.47
C SER A 100 -15.91 20.37 10.61
N ALA A 101 -15.65 21.54 11.19
CA ALA A 101 -14.78 22.57 10.61
C ALA A 101 -13.28 22.25 10.72
N ALA A 102 -12.90 21.21 11.48
CA ALA A 102 -11.51 20.81 11.73
C ALA A 102 -10.77 20.45 10.43
N SER A 103 -9.65 21.11 10.12
CA SER A 103 -8.93 20.89 8.86
C SER A 103 -7.81 19.87 9.03
N ALA A 104 -7.84 18.80 8.24
CA ALA A 104 -6.76 17.82 8.19
C ALA A 104 -5.47 18.46 7.63
N LEU A 105 -5.60 19.43 6.73
CA LEU A 105 -4.49 20.24 6.21
C LEU A 105 -3.89 21.19 7.26
N ALA A 106 -4.60 21.42 8.37
CA ALA A 106 -4.11 22.13 9.56
C ALA A 106 -3.70 21.18 10.71
N GLY A 107 -3.70 19.86 10.47
CA GLY A 107 -3.32 18.84 11.46
C GLY A 107 -4.45 18.39 12.38
N GLU A 108 -5.69 18.85 12.15
CA GLU A 108 -6.86 18.49 12.94
C GLU A 108 -7.63 17.35 12.25
N VAL A 109 -7.17 16.11 12.48
CA VAL A 109 -7.79 14.91 11.90
C VAL A 109 -8.89 14.38 12.81
N THR A 110 -10.09 14.14 12.24
CA THR A 110 -11.17 13.47 12.97
C THR A 110 -11.04 11.96 12.81
N LEU A 111 -10.44 11.33 13.81
CA LEU A 111 -10.26 9.89 13.88
C LEU A 111 -11.54 9.21 14.35
N GLY A 112 -11.84 8.04 13.79
CA GLY A 112 -13.00 7.26 14.16
C GLY A 112 -13.38 6.25 13.08
N LEU A 113 -14.07 5.19 13.50
CA LEU A 113 -14.62 4.19 12.61
C LEU A 113 -15.87 4.74 11.89
N PRO A 114 -16.22 4.19 10.72
CA PRO A 114 -17.48 4.50 10.06
C PRO A 114 -18.66 4.11 10.95
N GLU A 115 -19.77 4.84 10.85
CA GLU A 115 -21.00 4.55 11.60
C GLU A 115 -21.77 3.34 11.05
N SER A 116 -21.46 2.96 9.81
CA SER A 116 -22.07 1.85 9.09
C SER A 116 -21.10 0.67 8.94
N GLU A 117 -21.65 -0.54 8.89
CA GLU A 117 -20.93 -1.71 8.42
C GLU A 117 -20.70 -1.65 6.90
N CYS A 118 -19.63 -2.27 6.42
CA CYS A 118 -19.43 -2.52 5.01
C CYS A 118 -20.34 -3.67 4.57
N VAL A 119 -21.25 -3.41 3.62
CA VAL A 119 -22.29 -4.36 3.20
C VAL A 119 -22.08 -4.81 1.76
N TRP A 120 -21.98 -6.12 1.57
CA TRP A 120 -21.95 -6.75 0.25
C TRP A 120 -23.24 -7.51 -0.01
N VAL A 121 -23.90 -7.14 -1.11
CA VAL A 121 -25.10 -7.80 -1.61
C VAL A 121 -24.69 -8.92 -2.57
N VAL A 122 -24.96 -10.17 -2.20
CA VAL A 122 -24.69 -11.33 -3.05
C VAL A 122 -25.88 -11.59 -3.97
N GLU A 123 -25.61 -11.67 -5.26
CA GLU A 123 -26.61 -11.82 -6.32
C GLU A 123 -26.29 -13.04 -7.19
N SER A 124 -27.33 -13.75 -7.64
CA SER A 124 -27.22 -14.77 -8.68
C SER A 124 -27.92 -14.34 -9.95
N TRP A 125 -27.33 -14.67 -11.09
CA TRP A 125 -27.95 -14.47 -12.39
C TRP A 125 -29.06 -15.50 -12.62
N LYS A 126 -30.30 -15.04 -12.83
CA LYS A 126 -31.46 -15.89 -13.13
C LYS A 126 -32.42 -15.16 -14.06
N ASN A 127 -32.88 -15.84 -15.11
CA ASN A 127 -33.88 -15.32 -16.05
C ASN A 127 -33.52 -13.94 -16.63
N GLY A 128 -32.25 -13.75 -17.03
CA GLY A 128 -31.81 -12.51 -17.67
C GLY A 128 -31.62 -11.31 -16.73
N ARG A 129 -31.54 -11.53 -15.41
CA ARG A 129 -31.27 -10.46 -14.43
C ARG A 129 -30.53 -10.96 -13.20
N TRP A 130 -29.87 -10.04 -12.50
CA TRP A 130 -29.32 -10.26 -11.16
C TRP A 130 -30.44 -10.32 -10.12
N VAL A 131 -30.41 -11.37 -9.29
CA VAL A 131 -31.39 -11.60 -8.23
C VAL A 131 -30.66 -11.71 -6.90
N HIS A 132 -31.01 -10.81 -5.97
CA HIS A 132 -30.53 -10.83 -4.60
C HIS A 132 -30.68 -12.21 -3.95
N ARG A 133 -29.63 -12.68 -3.28
CA ARG A 133 -29.63 -13.91 -2.48
C ARG A 133 -29.59 -13.62 -0.99
N PHE A 134 -28.57 -12.90 -0.55
CA PHE A 134 -28.31 -12.54 0.84
C PHE A 134 -27.28 -11.41 0.91
N GLU A 135 -27.12 -10.83 2.09
CA GLU A 135 -26.11 -9.82 2.38
C GLU A 135 -25.06 -10.39 3.33
N VAL A 136 -23.83 -9.92 3.20
CA VAL A 136 -22.79 -10.09 4.21
C VAL A 136 -22.33 -8.72 4.68
N ARG A 137 -21.96 -8.64 5.95
CA ARG A 137 -21.67 -7.39 6.66
C ARG A 137 -20.41 -7.56 7.48
N GLY A 138 -19.64 -6.49 7.62
CA GLY A 138 -18.47 -6.45 8.49
C GLY A 138 -18.12 -5.04 8.91
N GLU A 139 -17.50 -4.91 10.08
CA GLU A 139 -17.04 -3.64 10.66
C GLU A 139 -15.86 -3.03 9.89
N ASN A 140 -15.12 -3.85 9.13
CA ASN A 140 -14.02 -3.43 8.27
C ASN A 140 -14.04 -4.22 6.94
N LEU A 141 -13.15 -3.87 6.01
CA LEU A 141 -13.09 -4.50 4.69
C LEU A 141 -12.85 -6.01 4.79
N ALA A 142 -11.85 -6.46 5.57
CA ALA A 142 -11.56 -7.89 5.73
C ALA A 142 -12.74 -8.69 6.29
N ALA A 143 -13.38 -8.18 7.36
CA ALA A 143 -14.52 -8.80 8.01
C ALA A 143 -15.72 -8.91 7.07
N SER A 144 -15.91 -7.93 6.18
CA SER A 144 -16.99 -7.92 5.19
C SER A 144 -16.76 -8.89 4.02
N LEU A 145 -15.50 -9.10 3.62
CA LEU A 145 -15.11 -9.97 2.50
C LEU A 145 -14.99 -11.44 2.90
N ARG A 146 -14.52 -11.73 4.11
CA ARG A 146 -14.28 -13.11 4.58
C ARG A 146 -15.48 -14.05 4.44
N PRO A 147 -16.73 -13.65 4.74
CA PRO A 147 -17.92 -14.48 4.48
C PRO A 147 -18.14 -14.82 3.00
N LEU A 148 -17.67 -13.99 2.07
CA LEU A 148 -17.76 -14.28 0.62
C LEU A 148 -16.91 -15.48 0.22
N GLY A 149 -15.91 -15.87 1.03
CA GLY A 149 -15.17 -17.12 0.82
C GLY A 149 -16.02 -18.39 0.97
N GLY A 150 -17.26 -18.28 1.45
CA GLY A 150 -18.26 -19.36 1.38
C GLY A 150 -18.86 -19.54 -0.02
N LEU A 151 -18.67 -18.59 -0.94
CA LEU A 151 -19.11 -18.70 -2.34
C LEU A 151 -18.20 -19.62 -3.15
N SER A 152 -16.91 -19.67 -2.80
CA SER A 152 -15.92 -20.56 -3.40
C SER A 152 -16.15 -22.00 -2.93
N PRO A 153 -16.45 -22.94 -3.86
CA PRO A 153 -16.66 -24.34 -3.51
C PRO A 153 -15.35 -24.99 -3.09
N ASP A 154 -15.43 -26.00 -2.20
CA ASP A 154 -14.28 -26.85 -1.92
C ASP A 154 -13.95 -27.66 -3.16
N VAL A 155 -12.66 -27.72 -3.51
CA VAL A 155 -12.21 -28.40 -4.73
C VAL A 155 -11.00 -29.27 -4.42
N GLU A 156 -10.96 -30.47 -5.00
CA GLU A 156 -9.72 -31.22 -5.16
C GLU A 156 -8.89 -30.62 -6.32
N SER A 157 -7.78 -29.96 -6.00
CA SER A 157 -6.90 -29.28 -6.97
C SER A 157 -5.71 -30.14 -7.46
N LYS A 158 -5.72 -31.46 -7.22
CA LYS A 158 -4.56 -32.32 -7.52
C LYS A 158 -4.16 -32.21 -9.01
N GLY A 159 -3.01 -31.58 -9.25
CA GLY A 159 -2.37 -31.50 -10.58
C GLY A 159 -2.78 -30.32 -11.46
N VAL A 160 -3.50 -29.32 -10.94
CA VAL A 160 -3.84 -28.09 -11.68
C VAL A 160 -3.01 -26.92 -11.15
N ASP A 161 -1.97 -26.56 -11.90
CA ASP A 161 -1.12 -25.41 -11.62
C ASP A 161 -1.42 -24.32 -12.66
N LEU A 162 -2.36 -23.43 -12.34
CA LEU A 162 -2.83 -22.35 -13.23
C LEU A 162 -2.66 -20.95 -12.63
N GLY A 163 -2.24 -20.84 -11.36
CA GLY A 163 -2.31 -19.59 -10.57
C GLY A 163 -3.73 -19.08 -10.27
N LEU A 164 -4.69 -19.31 -11.18
CA LEU A 164 -6.08 -18.87 -11.14
C LEU A 164 -7.02 -20.08 -11.21
N LEU A 165 -7.50 -20.54 -10.05
CA LEU A 165 -8.43 -21.67 -9.99
C LEU A 165 -9.88 -21.22 -10.18
N PRO A 166 -10.69 -21.95 -10.97
CA PRO A 166 -12.13 -21.73 -11.03
C PRO A 166 -12.81 -21.76 -9.65
N GLY A 167 -13.77 -20.86 -9.46
CA GLY A 167 -14.48 -20.63 -8.20
C GLY A 167 -13.79 -19.63 -7.26
N ASN A 168 -12.68 -19.01 -7.66
CA ASN A 168 -12.09 -17.87 -6.96
C ASN A 168 -12.99 -16.62 -7.09
N LEU A 169 -12.66 -15.59 -6.30
CA LEU A 169 -13.31 -14.27 -6.37
C LEU A 169 -12.41 -13.31 -7.14
N ALA A 170 -12.96 -12.55 -8.08
CA ALA A 170 -12.20 -11.56 -8.83
C ALA A 170 -13.07 -10.36 -9.21
N GLY A 171 -12.48 -9.17 -9.28
CA GLY A 171 -13.18 -7.94 -9.66
C GLY A 171 -12.56 -6.69 -9.04
N LEU A 172 -13.42 -5.69 -8.80
CA LEU A 172 -13.09 -4.31 -8.47
C LEU A 172 -13.30 -3.98 -7.00
N LEU A 173 -12.36 -3.22 -6.44
CA LEU A 173 -12.44 -2.52 -5.17
C LEU A 173 -12.13 -1.04 -5.43
N THR A 174 -13.08 -0.14 -5.23
CA THR A 174 -12.82 1.31 -5.42
C THR A 174 -12.05 1.88 -4.23
N TYR A 175 -11.32 2.98 -4.44
CA TYR A 175 -10.56 3.66 -3.38
C TYR A 175 -11.45 3.99 -2.18
N ASP A 176 -12.71 4.35 -2.42
CA ASP A 176 -13.62 4.84 -1.39
C ASP A 176 -14.00 3.78 -0.35
N LEU A 177 -13.64 2.50 -0.56
CA LEU A 177 -13.64 1.48 0.50
C LEU A 177 -12.69 1.80 1.66
N VAL A 178 -11.79 2.79 1.51
CA VAL A 178 -10.92 3.31 2.57
C VAL A 178 -11.68 3.73 3.83
N GLN A 179 -12.97 4.07 3.71
CA GLN A 179 -13.89 4.30 4.82
C GLN A 179 -13.92 3.15 5.85
N TRP A 180 -13.59 1.92 5.42
CA TRP A 180 -13.54 0.72 6.28
C TRP A 180 -12.14 0.12 6.40
N THR A 181 -11.11 0.78 5.84
CA THR A 181 -9.71 0.35 6.03
C THR A 181 -8.92 1.23 6.97
N GLU A 182 -9.22 2.54 6.97
CA GLU A 182 -8.54 3.52 7.82
C GLU A 182 -9.48 4.08 8.90
N PRO A 183 -8.99 4.33 10.13
CA PRO A 183 -9.81 4.81 11.24
C PRO A 183 -10.03 6.33 11.16
N VAL A 184 -10.62 6.81 10.06
CA VAL A 184 -10.81 8.24 9.77
C VAL A 184 -12.19 8.57 9.22
N ARG A 185 -12.76 9.70 9.67
CA ARG A 185 -14.04 10.21 9.17
C ARG A 185 -13.81 11.18 8.00
N LEU A 186 -14.48 10.92 6.88
CA LEU A 186 -14.34 11.67 5.63
C LEU A 186 -15.52 12.64 5.41
N ARG A 187 -15.25 13.76 4.73
CA ARG A 187 -16.23 14.80 4.36
C ARG A 187 -16.88 14.51 3.02
N ASN A 188 -16.09 14.10 2.02
CA ASN A 188 -16.53 14.02 0.63
C ASN A 188 -16.85 12.58 0.22
N LEU A 189 -17.84 11.99 0.90
CA LEU A 189 -18.29 10.62 0.62
C LEU A 189 -18.93 10.46 -0.76
N PRO A 190 -18.76 9.29 -1.45
CA PRO A 190 -19.51 8.93 -2.66
C PRO A 190 -21.01 9.12 -2.49
N ARG A 191 -21.78 9.34 -3.56
CA ARG A 191 -23.24 9.51 -3.42
C ARG A 191 -23.87 8.19 -2.95
N PRO A 192 -25.00 8.24 -2.23
CA PRO A 192 -25.70 7.02 -1.84
C PRO A 192 -25.95 6.11 -3.04
N ARG A 193 -25.68 4.81 -2.86
CA ARG A 193 -25.74 3.77 -3.89
C ARG A 193 -24.64 3.78 -4.95
N ASP A 194 -23.71 4.73 -4.96
CA ASP A 194 -22.52 4.64 -5.83
C ASP A 194 -21.80 3.31 -5.58
N LEU A 195 -21.22 2.72 -6.63
CA LEU A 195 -20.52 1.44 -6.57
C LEU A 195 -19.21 1.59 -5.80
N LEU A 196 -19.01 0.75 -4.80
CA LEU A 196 -17.77 0.71 -4.01
C LEU A 196 -16.94 -0.57 -4.26
N GLY A 197 -17.60 -1.64 -4.67
CA GLY A 197 -16.92 -2.90 -4.97
C GLY A 197 -17.80 -3.86 -5.73
N LEU A 198 -17.17 -4.71 -6.54
CA LEU A 198 -17.82 -5.67 -7.41
C LEU A 198 -16.93 -6.90 -7.57
N LEU A 199 -17.33 -8.01 -6.98
CA LEU A 199 -16.58 -9.27 -7.05
C LEU A 199 -17.44 -10.35 -7.70
N TYR A 200 -16.93 -10.99 -8.73
CA TYR A 200 -17.53 -12.17 -9.34
C TYR A 200 -16.97 -13.44 -8.71
N ARG A 201 -17.80 -14.48 -8.60
CA ARG A 201 -17.27 -15.84 -8.49
C ARG A 201 -17.00 -16.35 -9.90
N CYS A 202 -15.73 -16.50 -10.24
CA CYS A 202 -15.30 -16.85 -11.59
C CYS A 202 -15.25 -18.36 -11.74
N ASP A 203 -16.35 -18.96 -12.19
CA ASP A 203 -16.48 -20.41 -12.36
C ASP A 203 -15.77 -20.93 -13.62
N ARG A 204 -15.31 -20.04 -14.51
CA ARG A 204 -14.72 -20.38 -15.80
C ARG A 204 -13.58 -19.42 -16.11
N TRP A 205 -12.43 -19.97 -16.50
CA TRP A 205 -11.25 -19.21 -16.87
C TRP A 205 -10.68 -19.71 -18.19
N LEU A 206 -10.29 -18.74 -19.02
CA LEU A 206 -9.34 -18.97 -20.09
C LEU A 206 -8.03 -18.26 -19.72
N VAL A 207 -6.99 -19.04 -19.44
CA VAL A 207 -5.72 -18.56 -18.91
C VAL A 207 -4.64 -18.71 -19.96
N HIS A 208 -3.99 -17.60 -20.33
CA HIS A 208 -2.80 -17.61 -21.16
C HIS A 208 -1.57 -17.44 -20.27
N ASP A 209 -0.81 -18.53 -20.15
CA ASP A 209 0.49 -18.55 -19.52
C ASP A 209 1.53 -18.29 -20.60
N ARG A 210 2.04 -17.06 -20.62
CA ARG A 210 3.01 -16.55 -21.61
C ARG A 210 4.38 -17.20 -21.43
N HIS A 211 4.74 -17.53 -20.19
CA HIS A 211 6.03 -18.14 -19.87
C HIS A 211 6.04 -19.65 -20.19
N ALA A 212 5.02 -20.40 -19.79
CA ALA A 212 4.88 -21.82 -20.12
C ALA A 212 4.44 -22.07 -21.57
N GLY A 213 4.03 -21.02 -22.29
CA GLY A 213 3.62 -21.12 -23.68
C GLY A 213 2.33 -21.94 -23.83
N SER A 214 1.29 -21.61 -23.06
CA SER A 214 0.02 -22.33 -23.15
C SER A 214 -1.23 -21.48 -22.93
N LEU A 215 -2.28 -21.82 -23.66
CA LEU A 215 -3.64 -21.36 -23.40
C LEU A 215 -4.43 -22.50 -22.74
N THR A 216 -5.04 -22.26 -21.59
CA THR A 216 -5.79 -23.28 -20.84
C THR A 216 -7.21 -22.82 -20.53
N LEU A 217 -8.19 -23.66 -20.90
CA LEU A 217 -9.58 -23.52 -20.49
C LEU A 217 -9.84 -24.39 -19.26
N ALA A 218 -10.21 -23.76 -18.15
CA ALA A 218 -10.55 -24.42 -16.90
C ALA A 218 -11.93 -23.99 -16.40
N CYS A 219 -12.69 -24.95 -15.87
CA CYS A 219 -14.03 -24.69 -15.35
C CYS A 219 -14.26 -25.40 -14.01
N LEU A 220 -15.16 -24.82 -13.22
CA LEU A 220 -15.78 -25.46 -12.08
C LEU A 220 -16.94 -26.30 -12.61
N ASP A 221 -16.68 -27.61 -12.75
CA ASP A 221 -17.49 -28.57 -13.50
C ASP A 221 -17.58 -28.25 -15.01
N GLU A 222 -17.66 -29.29 -15.84
CA GLU A 222 -17.83 -29.09 -17.29
C GLU A 222 -19.25 -28.61 -17.60
N ASP A 223 -19.38 -27.63 -18.49
CA ASP A 223 -20.66 -27.13 -18.96
C ASP A 223 -20.71 -26.89 -20.47
N VAL A 224 -21.87 -26.45 -20.95
CA VAL A 224 -22.12 -26.22 -22.39
C VAL A 224 -21.26 -25.07 -22.93
N TRP A 225 -20.99 -24.06 -22.11
CA TRP A 225 -20.17 -22.92 -22.53
C TRP A 225 -18.75 -23.37 -22.84
N ALA A 226 -18.15 -24.20 -21.98
CA ALA A 226 -16.79 -24.69 -22.17
C ALA A 226 -16.61 -25.42 -23.51
N HIS A 227 -17.55 -26.31 -23.88
CA HIS A 227 -17.52 -27.02 -25.15
C HIS A 227 -17.66 -26.10 -26.37
N GLN A 228 -18.53 -25.10 -26.30
CA GLN A 228 -18.69 -24.13 -27.39
C GLN A 228 -17.46 -23.22 -27.52
N THR A 229 -16.85 -22.85 -26.39
CA THR A 229 -15.59 -22.11 -26.35
C THR A 229 -14.46 -22.90 -26.99
N ILE A 230 -14.35 -24.21 -26.75
CA ILE A 230 -13.36 -25.08 -27.44
C ILE A 230 -13.51 -24.98 -28.95
N ASN A 231 -14.72 -25.21 -29.48
CA ASN A 231 -14.98 -25.14 -30.92
C ASN A 231 -14.67 -23.74 -31.48
N CYS A 232 -15.01 -22.69 -30.73
CA CYS A 232 -14.75 -21.31 -31.12
C CYS A 232 -13.25 -21.00 -31.18
N VAL A 233 -12.48 -21.44 -30.17
CA VAL A 233 -11.02 -21.30 -30.11
C VAL A 233 -10.36 -22.10 -31.22
N GLU A 234 -10.73 -23.37 -31.43
CA GLU A 234 -10.14 -24.21 -32.48
C GLU A 234 -10.38 -23.62 -33.88
N ALA A 235 -11.60 -23.16 -34.17
CA ALA A 235 -11.89 -22.47 -35.43
C ALA A 235 -11.09 -21.16 -35.57
N TRP A 236 -10.93 -20.40 -34.49
CA TRP A 236 -10.14 -19.16 -34.50
C TRP A 236 -8.64 -19.40 -34.70
N LEU A 237 -8.10 -20.49 -34.13
CA LEU A 237 -6.73 -20.93 -34.37
C LEU A 237 -6.54 -21.37 -35.84
N GLU A 238 -7.51 -22.09 -36.41
CA GLU A 238 -7.53 -22.47 -37.84
C GLU A 238 -7.61 -21.26 -38.78
N ASP A 239 -8.35 -20.23 -38.39
CA ASP A 239 -8.45 -18.94 -39.10
C ASP A 239 -7.13 -18.12 -39.04
N GLY A 240 -6.09 -18.63 -38.38
CA GLY A 240 -4.76 -18.01 -38.30
C GLY A 240 -4.60 -17.01 -37.16
N CYS A 241 -5.46 -17.07 -36.13
CA CYS A 241 -5.45 -16.16 -34.98
C CYS A 241 -5.46 -14.68 -35.39
N PRO A 242 -6.44 -14.19 -36.18
CA PRO A 242 -6.41 -12.79 -36.62
C PRO A 242 -6.42 -11.85 -35.39
N HIS A 243 -5.30 -11.18 -35.14
CA HIS A 243 -5.10 -10.18 -34.08
C HIS A 243 -5.76 -8.84 -34.37
N SER A 244 -6.61 -8.73 -35.39
CA SER A 244 -7.12 -7.44 -35.82
C SER A 244 -7.93 -6.80 -34.69
N PRO A 245 -7.52 -5.63 -34.14
CA PRO A 245 -8.46 -4.76 -33.47
C PRO A 245 -9.62 -4.53 -34.43
N SER A 246 -10.84 -4.49 -33.90
CA SER A 246 -12.07 -4.43 -34.71
C SER A 246 -11.91 -3.54 -35.97
N ASP A 247 -12.06 -4.13 -37.18
CA ASP A 247 -11.76 -3.52 -38.51
C ASP A 247 -12.47 -2.16 -38.77
N ASP A 248 -13.42 -1.77 -37.91
CA ASP A 248 -14.12 -0.49 -37.89
C ASP A 248 -13.36 0.64 -37.13
N ALA A 249 -12.08 0.45 -36.82
CA ALA A 249 -11.23 1.43 -36.12
C ALA A 249 -11.08 2.79 -36.84
N SER A 250 -11.52 2.91 -38.10
CA SER A 250 -11.37 4.13 -38.90
C SER A 250 -12.51 5.15 -38.77
N THR A 251 -13.60 4.85 -38.04
CA THR A 251 -14.71 5.80 -37.86
C THR A 251 -14.73 6.38 -36.45
N THR A 252 -13.68 7.11 -36.08
CA THR A 252 -13.78 8.05 -34.95
C THR A 252 -14.49 9.31 -35.46
N PHE A 253 -15.74 9.52 -35.04
CA PHE A 253 -16.28 10.87 -35.11
C PHE A 253 -15.42 11.77 -34.21
N PRO A 254 -15.11 13.01 -34.61
CA PRO A 254 -14.37 13.92 -33.73
C PRO A 254 -15.25 14.24 -32.52
N LEU A 255 -15.05 13.47 -31.45
CA LEU A 255 -15.68 13.74 -30.16
C LEU A 255 -15.09 15.03 -29.59
N PRO A 256 -15.86 15.80 -28.82
CA PRO A 256 -15.34 16.95 -28.09
C PRO A 256 -14.16 16.52 -27.21
N ALA A 257 -13.10 17.34 -27.18
CA ALA A 257 -11.98 17.12 -26.29
C ALA A 257 -12.45 17.05 -24.82
N PRO A 258 -11.80 16.24 -23.97
CA PRO A 258 -12.18 16.15 -22.58
C PRO A 258 -11.87 17.46 -21.86
N THR A 259 -12.66 17.76 -20.83
CA THR A 259 -12.45 18.94 -19.98
C THR A 259 -11.75 18.53 -18.69
N SER A 260 -10.71 19.26 -18.28
CA SER A 260 -10.10 19.02 -16.96
C SER A 260 -10.96 19.64 -15.86
N THR A 261 -11.10 18.94 -14.74
CA THR A 261 -11.93 19.40 -13.60
C THR A 261 -11.35 20.60 -12.86
N ILE A 262 -10.05 20.82 -12.98
CA ILE A 262 -9.33 21.97 -12.40
C ILE A 262 -8.37 22.57 -13.44
N THR A 263 -7.92 23.79 -13.19
CA THR A 263 -6.87 24.49 -13.95
C THR A 263 -5.48 24.07 -13.51
N ASP A 264 -4.47 24.43 -14.32
CA ASP A 264 -3.06 24.22 -13.96
C ASP A 264 -2.66 25.01 -12.72
N GLU A 265 -3.19 26.22 -12.55
CA GLU A 265 -2.89 27.06 -11.39
C GLU A 265 -3.51 26.51 -10.10
N GLU A 266 -4.74 25.97 -10.17
CA GLU A 266 -5.37 25.31 -9.02
C GLU A 266 -4.58 24.07 -8.59
N HIS A 267 -4.11 23.26 -9.54
CA HIS A 267 -3.25 22.12 -9.22
C HIS A 267 -1.92 22.60 -8.61
N ALA A 268 -1.27 23.61 -9.18
CA ALA A 268 -0.05 24.18 -8.62
C ALA A 268 -0.26 24.78 -7.22
N ALA A 269 -1.43 25.35 -6.95
CA ALA A 269 -1.82 25.82 -5.63
C ALA A 269 -1.96 24.67 -4.63
N ALA A 270 -2.56 23.54 -5.04
CA ALA A 270 -2.65 22.34 -4.21
C ALA A 270 -1.25 21.82 -3.81
N VAL A 271 -0.29 21.83 -4.73
CA VAL A 271 1.11 21.46 -4.42
C VAL A 271 1.71 22.37 -3.35
N ARG A 272 1.49 23.69 -3.45
CA ARG A 272 1.98 24.66 -2.44
C ARG A 272 1.31 24.47 -1.08
N THR A 273 0.03 24.12 -1.05
CA THR A 273 -0.67 23.76 0.19
C THR A 273 -0.01 22.54 0.84
N VAL A 274 0.26 21.49 0.07
CA VAL A 274 0.92 20.28 0.57
C VAL A 274 2.33 20.58 1.09
N HIS A 275 3.12 21.42 0.41
CA HIS A 275 4.41 21.87 0.93
C HIS A 275 4.28 22.49 2.32
N SER A 276 3.31 23.39 2.51
CA SER A 276 3.09 24.03 3.81
C SER A 276 2.74 23.00 4.90
N CYS A 277 1.94 21.98 4.57
CA CYS A 277 1.64 20.88 5.50
C CYS A 277 2.90 20.07 5.85
N ILE A 278 3.75 19.77 4.86
CA ILE A 278 5.02 19.06 5.08
C ILE A 278 5.96 19.90 5.94
N GLU A 279 6.13 21.19 5.67
CA GLU A 279 6.97 22.09 6.48
C GLU A 279 6.52 22.18 7.95
N GLN A 280 5.22 22.09 8.19
CA GLN A 280 4.63 22.04 9.53
C GLN A 280 4.74 20.66 10.21
N GLY A 281 5.27 19.66 9.49
CA GLY A 281 5.45 18.29 10.00
C GLY A 281 4.18 17.45 9.99
N LEU A 282 3.10 17.90 9.33
CA LEU A 282 1.81 17.21 9.30
C LEU A 282 1.81 15.96 8.41
N LEU A 283 2.62 15.99 7.35
CA LEU A 283 2.71 14.97 6.31
C LEU A 283 4.18 14.83 5.89
N TYR A 284 4.54 13.69 5.30
CA TYR A 284 5.83 13.48 4.62
C TYR A 284 5.65 13.46 3.09
N GLN A 285 4.55 12.85 2.64
CA GLN A 285 4.12 12.78 1.25
C GLN A 285 2.60 12.75 1.18
N LEU A 286 2.04 13.37 0.14
CA LEU A 286 0.64 13.22 -0.24
C LEU A 286 0.50 13.06 -1.75
N ASN A 287 -0.27 12.07 -2.19
CA ASN A 287 -0.62 11.93 -3.60
C ASN A 287 -1.84 12.77 -3.94
N TYR A 288 -1.71 13.61 -4.96
CA TYR A 288 -2.78 14.46 -5.46
C TYR A 288 -2.98 14.23 -6.96
N GLY A 289 -4.22 14.25 -7.41
CA GLY A 289 -4.54 14.06 -8.83
C GLY A 289 -5.65 14.98 -9.33
N ARG A 290 -5.63 15.22 -10.65
CA ARG A 290 -6.66 15.94 -11.39
C ARG A 290 -7.37 15.01 -12.35
N ALA A 291 -8.61 15.33 -12.70
CA ALA A 291 -9.41 14.54 -13.62
C ALA A 291 -9.65 15.24 -14.96
N TRP A 292 -9.94 14.43 -15.97
CA TRP A 292 -10.42 14.81 -17.30
C TRP A 292 -11.67 14.01 -17.61
N GLU A 293 -12.71 14.69 -18.08
CA GLU A 293 -14.02 14.10 -18.32
C GLU A 293 -14.56 14.47 -19.71
N GLY A 294 -15.23 13.52 -20.34
CA GLY A 294 -15.81 13.71 -21.68
C GLY A 294 -16.64 12.52 -22.12
N SER A 295 -17.44 12.71 -23.17
CA SER A 295 -18.17 11.60 -23.79
C SER A 295 -17.23 10.74 -24.62
N ILE A 296 -17.47 9.43 -24.67
CA ILE A 296 -16.74 8.47 -25.50
C ILE A 296 -17.71 7.58 -26.27
N ASP A 297 -17.26 6.99 -27.37
CA ASP A 297 -18.11 6.09 -28.17
C ASP A 297 -18.22 4.70 -27.52
N SER A 298 -17.07 4.10 -27.19
CA SER A 298 -17.00 2.73 -26.68
C SER A 298 -15.81 2.56 -25.72
N PRO A 299 -16.04 2.26 -24.43
CA PRO A 299 -14.97 1.99 -23.49
C PRO A 299 -14.11 0.79 -23.90
N TRP A 300 -14.69 -0.19 -24.59
CA TRP A 300 -13.93 -1.35 -25.09
C TRP A 300 -12.89 -0.96 -26.13
N ARG A 301 -13.25 -0.10 -27.09
CA ARG A 301 -12.30 0.39 -28.10
C ARG A 301 -11.14 1.15 -27.46
N VAL A 302 -11.44 1.88 -26.38
CA VAL A 302 -10.38 2.56 -25.61
C VAL A 302 -9.47 1.54 -24.94
N PHE A 303 -10.01 0.47 -24.34
CA PHE A 303 -9.22 -0.61 -23.77
C PHE A 303 -8.34 -1.30 -24.82
N GLU A 304 -8.88 -1.61 -26.00
CA GLU A 304 -8.11 -2.18 -27.11
C GLU A 304 -6.94 -1.27 -27.51
N ALA A 305 -7.21 0.03 -27.69
CA ALA A 305 -6.18 1.01 -28.02
C ALA A 305 -5.12 1.15 -26.91
N LEU A 306 -5.53 1.09 -25.64
CA LEU A 306 -4.62 1.16 -24.49
C LEU A 306 -3.70 -0.04 -24.39
N ALA A 307 -4.24 -1.25 -24.56
CA ALA A 307 -3.48 -2.50 -24.50
C ALA A 307 -2.35 -2.53 -25.54
N VAL A 308 -2.57 -1.94 -26.72
CA VAL A 308 -1.56 -1.86 -27.79
C VAL A 308 -0.56 -0.72 -27.55
N ARG A 309 -1.02 0.46 -27.11
CA ARG A 309 -0.19 1.67 -27.07
C ARG A 309 0.65 1.82 -25.81
N ASN A 310 0.17 1.29 -24.69
CA ASN A 310 0.82 1.41 -23.40
C ASN A 310 0.60 0.11 -22.64
N PRO A 311 1.26 -0.99 -23.04
CA PRO A 311 1.09 -2.28 -22.40
C PRO A 311 1.67 -2.26 -20.97
N ALA A 312 0.98 -2.90 -20.02
CA ALA A 312 1.41 -2.95 -18.62
C ALA A 312 1.09 -4.31 -17.96
N PRO A 313 1.91 -4.76 -16.98
CA PRO A 313 1.83 -6.09 -16.37
C PRO A 313 0.51 -6.38 -15.65
N PHE A 314 -0.19 -5.35 -15.16
CA PHE A 314 -1.41 -5.49 -14.38
C PHE A 314 -2.59 -4.75 -15.01
N SER A 315 -2.73 -4.86 -16.34
CA SER A 315 -3.84 -4.27 -17.08
C SER A 315 -5.14 -5.03 -16.82
N GLY A 316 -6.29 -4.38 -17.04
CA GLY A 316 -7.56 -5.05 -16.84
C GLY A 316 -8.76 -4.34 -17.43
N TRP A 317 -9.75 -5.13 -17.81
CA TRP A 317 -11.06 -4.72 -18.29
C TRP A 317 -12.14 -5.28 -17.39
N LEU A 318 -13.09 -4.42 -17.03
CA LEU A 318 -14.31 -4.81 -16.35
C LEU A 318 -15.49 -4.07 -16.97
N HIS A 319 -16.59 -4.75 -17.22
CA HIS A 319 -17.83 -4.11 -17.68
C HIS A 319 -19.04 -4.79 -17.04
N ALA A 320 -19.91 -3.99 -16.43
CA ALA A 320 -21.13 -4.44 -15.77
C ALA A 320 -22.33 -3.66 -16.35
N PRO A 321 -23.00 -4.20 -17.39
CA PRO A 321 -24.02 -3.46 -18.14
C PRO A 321 -25.19 -2.96 -17.29
N ASP A 322 -25.65 -3.76 -16.33
CA ASP A 322 -26.79 -3.39 -15.47
C ASP A 322 -26.44 -2.31 -14.43
N LEU A 323 -25.16 -2.19 -14.10
CA LEU A 323 -24.62 -1.12 -13.26
C LEU A 323 -24.24 0.11 -14.08
N GLY A 324 -24.26 -0.01 -15.42
CA GLY A 324 -23.92 1.07 -16.34
C GLY A 324 -22.45 1.49 -16.25
N CYS A 325 -21.53 0.61 -15.82
CA CYS A 325 -20.13 0.97 -15.63
C CYS A 325 -19.16 0.07 -16.41
N ALA A 326 -18.05 0.66 -16.87
CA ALA A 326 -16.92 -0.03 -17.47
C ALA A 326 -15.59 0.58 -16.98
N LEU A 327 -14.55 -0.24 -16.94
CA LEU A 327 -13.19 0.14 -16.55
C LEU A 327 -12.21 -0.38 -17.59
N ALA A 328 -11.31 0.51 -18.02
CA ALA A 328 -10.19 0.18 -18.89
C ALA A 328 -8.89 0.62 -18.20
N SER A 329 -8.12 -0.34 -17.71
CA SER A 329 -6.90 -0.10 -16.92
C SER A 329 -5.66 -0.63 -17.63
N SER A 330 -4.60 0.17 -17.66
CA SER A 330 -3.25 -0.26 -18.02
C SER A 330 -2.27 0.05 -16.88
N SER A 331 -2.47 -0.65 -15.76
CA SER A 331 -1.70 -0.39 -14.54
C SER A 331 -0.33 -1.09 -14.55
N PRO A 332 0.75 -0.37 -14.21
CA PRO A 332 2.08 -0.96 -14.04
C PRO A 332 2.36 -1.47 -12.62
N GLU A 333 1.50 -1.18 -11.63
CA GLU A 333 1.86 -1.30 -10.22
C GLU A 333 1.01 -2.36 -9.50
N LEU A 334 1.71 -3.22 -8.75
CA LEU A 334 1.14 -4.25 -7.90
C LEU A 334 0.85 -3.67 -6.51
N LEU A 335 -0.36 -3.85 -6.00
CA LEU A 335 -0.69 -3.57 -4.61
C LEU A 335 -0.25 -4.71 -3.70
N LEU A 336 -0.63 -5.93 -4.07
CA LEU A 336 -0.41 -7.13 -3.25
C LEU A 336 -0.40 -8.37 -4.14
N SER A 337 0.63 -9.19 -3.99
CA SER A 337 0.63 -10.58 -4.42
C SER A 337 0.74 -11.50 -3.21
N GLN A 338 0.00 -12.61 -3.24
CA GLN A 338 0.08 -13.66 -2.23
C GLN A 338 0.17 -15.02 -2.92
N SER A 339 1.18 -15.80 -2.55
CA SER A 339 1.31 -17.20 -2.93
C SER A 339 2.05 -17.97 -1.84
N GLU A 340 1.59 -19.19 -1.53
CA GLU A 340 2.21 -20.06 -0.52
C GLU A 340 2.43 -19.41 0.86
N GLY A 341 1.55 -18.47 1.24
CA GLY A 341 1.66 -17.71 2.49
C GLY A 341 2.76 -16.63 2.50
N ARG A 342 3.42 -16.38 1.37
CA ARG A 342 4.29 -15.23 1.13
C ARG A 342 3.47 -14.08 0.54
N LEU A 343 3.57 -12.91 1.14
CA LEU A 343 3.04 -11.66 0.64
C LEU A 343 4.19 -10.88 -0.02
N SER A 344 3.91 -10.19 -1.12
CA SER A 344 4.85 -9.24 -1.72
C SER A 344 4.15 -8.01 -2.31
N THR A 345 4.87 -6.90 -2.27
CA THR A 345 4.58 -5.66 -2.99
C THR A 345 5.86 -5.16 -3.65
N ARG A 346 5.72 -4.35 -4.70
CA ARG A 346 6.83 -3.84 -5.49
C ARG A 346 6.66 -2.34 -5.71
N PRO A 347 7.24 -1.49 -4.85
CA PRO A 347 7.11 -0.06 -4.98
C PRO A 347 7.91 0.39 -6.19
N ILE A 348 7.28 1.20 -7.04
CA ILE A 348 7.90 1.77 -8.23
C ILE A 348 8.03 3.27 -8.02
N LYS A 349 9.27 3.76 -7.90
CA LYS A 349 9.53 5.20 -7.78
C LYS A 349 10.94 5.52 -8.26
N GLY A 350 11.06 6.57 -9.08
CA GLY A 350 12.22 6.79 -9.92
C GLY A 350 11.97 6.35 -11.34
N THR A 351 11.66 7.29 -12.24
CA THR A 351 11.49 7.03 -13.67
C THR A 351 12.34 7.99 -14.48
N CYS A 352 13.11 7.46 -15.44
CA CYS A 352 13.76 8.29 -16.44
C CYS A 352 13.41 7.76 -17.85
N PRO A 353 13.39 8.63 -18.88
CA PRO A 353 13.27 8.17 -20.27
C PRO A 353 14.44 7.26 -20.66
N ARG A 354 14.36 6.60 -21.81
CA ARG A 354 15.52 5.94 -22.44
C ARG A 354 16.48 6.93 -23.10
N GLY A 355 17.73 6.51 -23.23
CA GLY A 355 18.75 7.23 -23.98
C GLY A 355 18.72 6.87 -25.46
N ARG A 356 19.09 7.81 -26.34
CA ARG A 356 19.17 7.54 -27.79
C ARG A 356 20.37 6.66 -28.16
N THR A 357 21.34 6.54 -27.25
CA THR A 357 22.51 5.65 -27.38
C THR A 357 22.74 4.89 -26.07
N PRO A 358 23.43 3.73 -26.08
CA PRO A 358 23.75 3.00 -24.86
C PRO A 358 24.50 3.83 -23.80
N GLU A 359 25.38 4.74 -24.21
CA GLU A 359 26.11 5.64 -23.30
C GLU A 359 25.18 6.66 -22.65
N GLU A 360 24.23 7.20 -23.42
CA GLU A 360 23.21 8.11 -22.91
C GLU A 360 22.26 7.39 -21.94
N ASP A 361 21.86 6.16 -22.27
CA ASP A 361 20.99 5.31 -21.45
C ASP A 361 21.65 4.98 -20.11
N ALA A 362 22.95 4.62 -20.13
CA ALA A 362 23.74 4.39 -18.93
C ALA A 362 24.01 5.67 -18.12
N ARG A 363 24.06 6.83 -18.76
CA ARG A 363 24.19 8.14 -18.09
C ARG A 363 22.89 8.51 -17.38
N GLN A 364 21.74 8.34 -18.02
CA GLN A 364 20.43 8.59 -17.42
C GLN A 364 20.20 7.66 -16.23
N ARG A 365 20.57 6.38 -16.35
CA ARG A 365 20.52 5.42 -15.24
C ARG A 365 21.36 5.84 -14.03
N ARG A 366 22.59 6.27 -14.26
CA ARG A 366 23.46 6.81 -13.19
C ARG A 366 22.90 8.09 -12.59
N ALA A 367 22.27 8.95 -13.40
CA ALA A 367 21.62 10.16 -12.92
C ALA A 367 20.39 9.86 -12.05
N LEU A 368 19.58 8.86 -12.43
CA LEU A 368 18.46 8.36 -11.64
C LEU A 368 18.94 7.86 -10.28
N ALA A 369 19.97 7.01 -10.26
CA ALA A 369 20.57 6.50 -9.03
C ALA A 369 21.27 7.57 -8.17
N ALA A 370 21.73 8.68 -8.77
CA ALA A 370 22.35 9.80 -8.04
C ALA A 370 21.34 10.84 -7.54
N SER A 371 20.09 10.75 -8.01
CA SER A 371 19.05 11.72 -7.70
C SER A 371 18.64 11.60 -6.24
N ARG A 372 18.87 12.68 -5.47
CA ARG A 372 18.44 12.75 -4.07
C ARG A 372 16.93 12.57 -3.93
N LYS A 373 16.15 13.27 -4.78
CA LYS A 373 14.68 13.23 -4.80
C LYS A 373 14.20 11.79 -4.97
N GLU A 374 14.59 11.16 -6.07
CA GLU A 374 14.08 9.84 -6.47
C GLU A 374 14.46 8.76 -5.45
N LEU A 375 15.72 8.75 -4.96
CA LEU A 375 16.13 7.83 -3.90
C LEU A 375 15.33 8.05 -2.62
N SER A 376 15.12 9.30 -2.23
CA SER A 376 14.45 9.60 -0.97
C SER A 376 12.98 9.19 -0.97
N GLU A 377 12.31 9.44 -2.08
CA GLU A 377 10.93 9.02 -2.29
C GLU A 377 10.83 7.50 -2.37
N HIS A 378 11.74 6.85 -3.10
CA HIS A 378 11.78 5.39 -3.18
C HIS A 378 11.98 4.74 -1.81
N MET A 379 12.88 5.26 -0.98
CA MET A 379 13.15 4.67 0.32
C MET A 379 12.05 4.92 1.35
N MET A 380 11.39 6.07 1.27
CA MET A 380 10.18 6.32 2.03
C MET A 380 9.08 5.30 1.72
N LEU A 381 8.90 4.93 0.44
CA LEU A 381 7.92 3.91 0.05
C LEU A 381 8.30 2.51 0.53
N VAL A 382 9.58 2.14 0.43
CA VAL A 382 10.06 0.85 0.97
C VAL A 382 9.77 0.75 2.46
N ASP A 383 10.05 1.79 3.25
CA ASP A 383 9.74 1.76 4.69
C ASP A 383 8.24 1.74 4.99
N LEU A 384 7.43 2.45 4.19
CA LEU A 384 5.97 2.43 4.28
C LEU A 384 5.41 1.03 4.03
N GLU A 385 5.89 0.35 2.98
CA GLU A 385 5.46 -1.01 2.66
C GLU A 385 5.95 -2.05 3.67
N ARG A 386 7.17 -1.90 4.21
CA ARG A 386 7.65 -2.73 5.32
C ARG A 386 6.74 -2.60 6.54
N ASN A 387 6.26 -1.39 6.83
CA ASN A 387 5.32 -1.14 7.92
C ASN A 387 3.96 -1.79 7.66
N ASP A 388 3.40 -1.60 6.46
CA ASP A 388 2.10 -2.17 6.10
C ASP A 388 2.13 -3.71 6.13
N LEU A 389 3.18 -4.33 5.58
CA LEU A 389 3.41 -5.76 5.69
C LEU A 389 3.68 -6.19 7.13
N GLY A 390 4.35 -5.37 7.93
CA GLY A 390 4.63 -5.63 9.34
C GLY A 390 3.36 -5.87 10.16
N ARG A 391 2.25 -5.20 9.81
CA ARG A 391 0.94 -5.41 10.48
C ARG A 391 0.37 -6.80 10.31
N VAL A 392 0.75 -7.55 9.27
CA VAL A 392 0.13 -8.84 8.91
C VAL A 392 1.12 -9.99 8.77
N CYS A 393 2.41 -9.70 8.60
CA CYS A 393 3.45 -10.70 8.49
C CYS A 393 3.97 -11.14 9.85
N ALA A 394 4.48 -12.36 9.92
CA ALA A 394 5.23 -12.83 11.07
C ALA A 394 6.48 -11.96 11.27
N THR A 395 6.75 -11.55 12.51
CA THR A 395 7.99 -10.87 12.89
C THR A 395 9.25 -11.58 12.33
N GLY A 396 10.20 -10.81 11.82
CA GLY A 396 11.46 -11.31 11.24
C GLY A 396 11.32 -11.89 9.82
N SER A 397 10.10 -11.92 9.25
CA SER A 397 9.91 -12.38 7.87
C SER A 397 9.86 -11.25 6.83
N VAL A 398 9.59 -10.00 7.27
CA VAL A 398 9.49 -8.85 6.36
C VAL A 398 10.89 -8.40 5.93
N ARG A 399 11.17 -8.43 4.63
CA ARG A 399 12.48 -8.13 4.05
C ARG A 399 12.35 -7.22 2.85
N TRP A 400 13.29 -6.29 2.73
CA TRP A 400 13.54 -5.53 1.52
C TRP A 400 14.58 -6.25 0.67
N SER A 401 14.25 -6.55 -0.57
CA SER A 401 15.12 -7.21 -1.54
C SER A 401 15.01 -6.56 -2.92
N ASP A 402 15.81 -7.06 -3.87
CA ASP A 402 15.65 -6.78 -5.29
C ASP A 402 15.67 -5.30 -5.70
N TRP A 403 16.42 -4.47 -4.97
CA TRP A 403 16.66 -3.08 -5.34
C TRP A 403 17.47 -2.98 -6.64
N ARG A 404 16.79 -2.64 -7.74
CA ARG A 404 17.30 -2.70 -9.12
C ARG A 404 16.68 -1.62 -10.01
N ILE A 405 17.25 -1.46 -11.21
CA ILE A 405 16.69 -0.65 -12.28
C ILE A 405 16.23 -1.57 -13.40
N GLU A 406 14.94 -1.51 -13.73
CA GLU A 406 14.33 -2.26 -14.83
C GLU A 406 14.16 -1.33 -16.03
N THR A 407 14.63 -1.74 -17.20
CA THR A 407 14.45 -0.99 -18.45
C THR A 407 13.29 -1.56 -19.24
N PHE A 408 12.50 -0.66 -19.81
CA PHE A 408 11.40 -0.90 -20.72
C PHE A 408 11.66 -0.13 -22.02
N PRO A 409 10.89 -0.37 -23.11
CA PRO A 409 11.13 0.31 -24.39
C PRO A 409 11.21 1.83 -24.30
N ASP A 410 10.39 2.47 -23.45
CA ASP A 410 10.30 3.94 -23.38
C ASP A 410 10.91 4.56 -22.11
N VAL A 411 11.11 3.76 -21.06
CA VAL A 411 11.49 4.25 -19.72
C VAL A 411 12.38 3.26 -18.96
N GLN A 412 13.06 3.74 -17.93
CA GLN A 412 13.71 2.90 -16.92
C GLN A 412 13.12 3.23 -15.54
N HIS A 413 12.84 2.21 -14.72
CA HIS A 413 12.23 2.33 -13.40
C HIS A 413 13.15 1.81 -12.31
N MET A 414 13.27 2.55 -11.20
CA MET A 414 13.85 2.01 -9.96
C MET A 414 12.77 1.26 -9.18
N VAL A 415 13.06 -0.01 -8.91
CA VAL A 415 12.12 -0.98 -8.33
C VAL A 415 12.78 -1.64 -7.13
N SER A 416 11.97 -1.93 -6.12
CA SER A 416 12.33 -2.82 -5.01
C SER A 416 11.28 -3.90 -4.87
N GLU A 417 11.56 -4.93 -4.08
CA GLU A 417 10.54 -5.85 -3.58
C GLU A 417 10.55 -5.81 -2.06
N VAL A 418 9.37 -5.70 -1.47
CA VAL A 418 9.16 -5.92 -0.05
C VAL A 418 8.27 -7.14 0.11
N GLN A 419 8.78 -8.13 0.85
CA GLN A 419 8.10 -9.42 1.02
C GLN A 419 8.07 -9.84 2.48
N GLY A 420 7.06 -10.60 2.86
CA GLY A 420 6.95 -11.18 4.20
C GLY A 420 6.10 -12.44 4.21
N ARG A 421 6.18 -13.20 5.30
CA ARG A 421 5.35 -14.40 5.49
C ARG A 421 4.14 -14.04 6.32
N LEU A 422 2.94 -14.31 5.81
CA LEU A 422 1.69 -14.06 6.51
C LEU A 422 1.70 -14.75 7.88
N ARG A 423 1.30 -14.01 8.92
CA ARG A 423 1.27 -14.49 10.31
C ARG A 423 0.27 -15.64 10.45
N PRO A 424 0.58 -16.69 11.25
CA PRO A 424 -0.39 -17.73 11.56
C PRO A 424 -1.70 -17.16 12.12
N GLY A 425 -2.83 -17.61 11.59
CA GLY A 425 -4.17 -17.18 12.02
C GLY A 425 -4.75 -16.00 11.23
N LEU A 426 -3.97 -15.36 10.36
CA LEU A 426 -4.44 -14.36 9.40
C LEU A 426 -4.65 -14.98 8.02
N ASP A 427 -5.46 -14.31 7.19
CA ASP A 427 -5.72 -14.67 5.80
C ASP A 427 -5.43 -13.53 4.81
N GLY A 428 -5.63 -13.76 3.52
CA GLY A 428 -5.35 -12.76 2.49
C GLY A 428 -6.28 -11.54 2.55
N TRP A 429 -7.44 -11.64 3.23
CA TRP A 429 -8.30 -10.48 3.45
C TRP A 429 -7.71 -9.56 4.52
N ASP A 430 -7.06 -10.11 5.55
CA ASP A 430 -6.31 -9.31 6.52
C ASP A 430 -5.13 -8.59 5.85
N ALA A 431 -4.43 -9.25 4.93
CA ALA A 431 -3.38 -8.62 4.12
C ALA A 431 -3.94 -7.45 3.29
N LEU A 432 -5.04 -7.67 2.57
CA LEU A 432 -5.68 -6.63 1.78
C LEU A 432 -6.16 -5.45 2.66
N GLN A 433 -6.72 -5.71 3.85
CA GLN A 433 -7.11 -4.68 4.81
C GLN A 433 -5.95 -3.81 5.27
N ALA A 434 -4.76 -4.39 5.48
CA ALA A 434 -3.59 -3.64 5.93
C ALA A 434 -2.94 -2.81 4.81
N LEU A 435 -2.92 -3.35 3.58
CA LEU A 435 -2.26 -2.69 2.44
C LEU A 435 -3.18 -1.73 1.68
N PHE A 436 -4.51 -1.91 1.72
CA PHE A 436 -5.45 -1.11 0.93
C PHE A 436 -5.93 0.15 1.67
N PRO A 437 -5.96 1.33 1.02
CA PRO A 437 -5.38 1.64 -0.29
C PRO A 437 -3.85 1.72 -0.22
N GLY A 438 -3.18 1.50 -1.35
CA GLY A 438 -1.71 1.39 -1.42
C GLY A 438 -0.97 2.62 -0.88
N GLY A 439 0.11 2.40 -0.13
CA GLY A 439 0.91 3.50 0.43
C GLY A 439 1.48 4.46 -0.63
N SER A 440 1.90 3.93 -1.78
CA SER A 440 2.47 4.70 -2.90
C SER A 440 1.49 5.64 -3.60
N ILE A 441 0.18 5.39 -3.48
CA ILE A 441 -0.88 6.18 -4.11
C ILE A 441 -1.71 7.03 -3.15
N THR A 442 -1.40 6.94 -1.85
CA THR A 442 -1.94 7.79 -0.80
C THR A 442 -0.86 8.75 -0.32
N GLY A 443 0.14 8.23 0.38
CA GLY A 443 1.24 8.96 0.99
C GLY A 443 1.42 8.58 2.46
N CYS A 444 2.16 9.41 3.21
CA CYS A 444 2.64 9.06 4.53
C CYS A 444 2.59 10.27 5.49
N PRO A 445 2.09 10.11 6.73
CA PRO A 445 1.43 8.92 7.29
C PRO A 445 0.01 8.67 6.74
N LYS A 446 -0.29 7.41 6.37
CA LYS A 446 -1.46 7.01 5.57
C LYS A 446 -2.78 7.58 6.07
N THR A 447 -3.13 7.38 7.34
CA THR A 447 -4.43 7.81 7.92
C THR A 447 -4.63 9.33 7.81
N VAL A 448 -3.59 10.12 8.10
CA VAL A 448 -3.65 11.59 8.01
C VAL A 448 -3.72 12.02 6.55
N THR A 449 -2.91 11.40 5.69
CA THR A 449 -2.90 11.69 4.26
C THR A 449 -4.25 11.41 3.60
N VAL A 450 -4.96 10.34 3.99
CA VAL A 450 -6.31 10.05 3.49
C VAL A 450 -7.30 11.18 3.81
N ALA A 451 -7.29 11.71 5.04
CA ALA A 451 -8.13 12.86 5.40
C ALA A 451 -7.73 14.14 4.64
N SER A 452 -6.43 14.38 4.48
CA SER A 452 -5.92 15.52 3.72
C SER A 452 -6.29 15.41 2.24
N ILE A 453 -6.26 14.22 1.64
CA ILE A 453 -6.71 13.96 0.26
C ILE A 453 -8.19 14.28 0.12
N ASP A 454 -9.03 13.77 1.02
CA ASP A 454 -10.48 14.01 1.01
C ASP A 454 -10.79 15.51 1.05
N GLU A 455 -10.11 16.28 1.91
CA GLU A 455 -10.26 17.73 1.99
C GLU A 455 -9.71 18.47 0.75
N LEU A 456 -8.53 18.07 0.26
CA LEU A 456 -7.81 18.76 -0.82
C LEU A 456 -8.43 18.50 -2.20
N GLU A 457 -8.89 17.28 -2.47
CA GLU A 457 -9.54 16.93 -3.75
C GLU A 457 -11.01 17.35 -3.77
N GLY A 458 -11.69 17.38 -2.61
CA GLY A 458 -13.08 17.83 -2.51
C GLY A 458 -14.10 16.88 -3.13
N GLU A 459 -13.68 15.70 -3.58
CA GLU A 459 -14.52 14.69 -4.22
C GLU A 459 -13.98 13.26 -3.99
N PRO A 460 -14.84 12.23 -4.09
CA PRO A 460 -14.41 10.84 -4.03
C PRO A 460 -13.46 10.47 -5.18
N ARG A 461 -12.56 9.51 -4.94
CA ARG A 461 -11.64 9.05 -5.99
C ARG A 461 -12.24 8.01 -6.92
N ARG A 462 -13.25 7.26 -6.49
CA ARG A 462 -13.85 6.16 -7.25
C ARG A 462 -12.83 5.07 -7.53
N ALA A 463 -12.79 4.50 -8.74
CA ALA A 463 -11.86 3.41 -9.03
C ALA A 463 -10.40 3.87 -9.08
N TRP A 464 -10.12 5.15 -9.38
CA TRP A 464 -8.75 5.66 -9.37
C TRP A 464 -8.08 5.44 -8.01
N THR A 465 -6.90 4.80 -8.02
CA THR A 465 -6.14 4.36 -6.84
C THR A 465 -6.83 3.31 -5.96
N GLY A 466 -7.92 2.71 -6.44
CA GLY A 466 -8.46 1.45 -5.93
C GLY A 466 -7.67 0.25 -6.46
N SER A 467 -8.33 -0.90 -6.61
CA SER A 467 -7.70 -2.14 -7.05
C SER A 467 -8.63 -3.00 -7.91
N LEU A 468 -8.06 -3.67 -8.91
CA LEU A 468 -8.66 -4.75 -9.66
C LEU A 468 -7.77 -5.98 -9.51
N GLY A 469 -8.38 -7.14 -9.26
CA GLY A 469 -7.60 -8.34 -8.99
C GLY A 469 -8.45 -9.55 -8.65
N HIS A 470 -7.81 -10.54 -8.03
CA HIS A 470 -8.44 -11.78 -7.60
C HIS A 470 -7.91 -12.27 -6.27
N HIS A 471 -8.73 -13.07 -5.59
CA HIS A 471 -8.35 -13.81 -4.41
C HIS A 471 -9.05 -15.17 -4.37
N ASP A 472 -8.27 -16.23 -4.13
CA ASP A 472 -8.77 -17.56 -3.85
C ASP A 472 -8.66 -17.86 -2.35
N PRO A 473 -9.77 -17.84 -1.59
CA PRO A 473 -9.76 -18.07 -0.15
C PRO A 473 -9.47 -19.53 0.23
N ARG A 474 -9.36 -20.45 -0.74
CA ARG A 474 -9.08 -21.87 -0.52
C ARG A 474 -7.59 -22.14 -0.52
N THR A 475 -6.86 -21.50 -1.43
CA THR A 475 -5.40 -21.63 -1.58
C THR A 475 -4.63 -20.47 -0.97
N GLY A 476 -5.29 -19.34 -0.75
CA GLY A 476 -4.68 -18.08 -0.36
C GLY A 476 -4.02 -17.33 -1.53
N VAL A 477 -4.10 -17.84 -2.77
CA VAL A 477 -3.48 -17.17 -3.92
C VAL A 477 -4.27 -15.91 -4.28
N SER A 478 -3.59 -14.77 -4.38
CA SER A 478 -4.19 -13.51 -4.82
C SER A 478 -3.21 -12.58 -5.49
N ALA A 479 -3.72 -11.77 -6.41
CA ALA A 479 -3.00 -10.65 -7.00
C ALA A 479 -3.96 -9.47 -7.16
N TRP A 480 -3.53 -8.30 -6.69
CA TRP A 480 -4.30 -7.06 -6.69
C TRP A 480 -3.41 -5.95 -7.25
N ASN A 481 -3.87 -5.25 -8.27
CA ASN A 481 -3.14 -4.10 -8.82
C ASN A 481 -3.47 -2.81 -8.08
N ILE A 482 -2.82 -1.72 -8.44
CA ILE A 482 -3.29 -0.37 -8.10
C ILE A 482 -3.93 0.25 -9.35
N LEU A 483 -5.15 0.75 -9.27
CA LEU A 483 -5.86 1.33 -10.41
C LEU A 483 -5.38 2.75 -10.73
N ILE A 484 -4.18 2.84 -11.28
CA ILE A 484 -3.61 4.00 -11.97
C ILE A 484 -3.62 3.74 -13.47
N ARG A 485 -3.43 4.79 -14.27
CA ARG A 485 -3.55 4.72 -15.74
C ARG A 485 -4.85 4.02 -16.16
N THR A 486 -5.95 4.46 -15.56
CA THR A 486 -7.26 3.82 -15.65
C THR A 486 -8.30 4.82 -16.10
N LEU A 487 -9.16 4.40 -17.02
CA LEU A 487 -10.35 5.11 -17.45
C LEU A 487 -11.58 4.45 -16.83
N GLU A 488 -12.41 5.25 -16.18
CA GLU A 488 -13.72 4.87 -15.66
C GLU A 488 -14.78 5.42 -16.61
N ALA A 489 -15.71 4.57 -17.05
CA ALA A 489 -16.82 4.98 -17.90
C ALA A 489 -18.15 4.61 -17.27
N GLU A 490 -19.08 5.55 -17.26
CA GLU A 490 -20.44 5.38 -16.76
C GLU A 490 -21.43 5.77 -17.86
N ARG A 491 -22.59 5.10 -17.91
CA ARG A 491 -23.71 5.54 -18.74
C ARG A 491 -24.45 6.67 -18.06
N ASP A 492 -24.68 7.75 -18.78
CA ASP A 492 -25.53 8.84 -18.32
C ASP A 492 -27.02 8.53 -18.48
N ASP A 493 -27.88 9.48 -18.09
CA ASP A 493 -29.34 9.34 -18.18
C ASP A 493 -29.85 9.21 -19.64
N ALA A 494 -29.06 9.64 -20.63
CA ALA A 494 -29.36 9.49 -22.06
C ALA A 494 -28.86 8.14 -22.61
N GLY A 495 -28.13 7.36 -21.81
CA GLY A 495 -27.53 6.09 -22.19
C GLY A 495 -26.19 6.22 -22.91
N GLU A 496 -25.63 7.43 -23.01
CA GLU A 496 -24.32 7.70 -23.62
C GLU A 496 -23.20 7.43 -22.61
N TRP A 497 -22.02 7.05 -23.11
CA TRP A 497 -20.86 6.81 -22.26
C TRP A 497 -20.16 8.12 -21.90
N ARG A 498 -20.01 8.37 -20.60
CA ARG A 498 -19.18 9.42 -20.02
C ARG A 498 -17.96 8.80 -19.38
N ALA A 499 -16.78 9.18 -19.84
CA ALA A 499 -15.51 8.70 -19.31
C ALA A 499 -14.83 9.74 -18.42
N ARG A 500 -14.10 9.24 -17.44
CA ARG A 500 -13.25 9.99 -16.52
C ARG A 500 -11.88 9.33 -16.45
N VAL A 501 -10.84 10.15 -16.60
CA VAL A 501 -9.45 9.76 -16.39
C VAL A 501 -8.90 10.64 -15.29
N LYS A 502 -8.33 10.05 -14.24
CA LYS A 502 -7.64 10.79 -13.17
C LYS A 502 -6.16 10.44 -13.15
N ALA A 503 -5.30 11.44 -13.01
CA ALA A 503 -3.86 11.25 -12.96
C ALA A 503 -3.19 12.27 -12.03
N GLY A 504 -2.07 11.85 -11.45
CA GLY A 504 -1.39 12.57 -10.39
C GLY A 504 -0.10 11.89 -9.95
N GLY A 505 0.46 12.38 -8.84
CA GLY A 505 1.72 11.90 -8.30
C GLY A 505 1.87 12.20 -6.81
N GLY A 506 2.89 11.60 -6.21
CA GLY A 506 3.29 11.87 -4.83
C GLY A 506 3.97 13.22 -4.74
N LEU A 507 3.44 14.08 -3.88
CA LEU A 507 3.97 15.40 -3.59
C LEU A 507 4.83 15.32 -2.34
N VAL A 508 6.12 15.57 -2.52
CA VAL A 508 7.16 15.69 -1.48
C VAL A 508 7.64 17.14 -1.38
N ILE A 509 8.42 17.48 -0.35
CA ILE A 509 8.96 18.84 -0.17
C ILE A 509 9.83 19.33 -1.35
N GLU A 510 10.46 18.41 -2.08
CA GLU A 510 11.28 18.72 -3.27
C GLU A 510 10.46 18.82 -4.58
N SER A 511 9.13 18.78 -4.51
CA SER A 511 8.26 18.88 -5.70
C SER A 511 8.28 20.29 -6.27
N ASP A 512 8.17 20.41 -7.60
CA ASP A 512 8.00 21.71 -8.25
C ASP A 512 6.57 21.82 -8.77
N PRO A 513 5.76 22.81 -8.34
CA PRO A 513 4.35 22.87 -8.69
C PRO A 513 4.05 22.78 -10.19
N GLN A 514 4.88 23.38 -11.05
CA GLN A 514 4.66 23.37 -12.49
C GLN A 514 5.07 22.04 -13.13
N ARG A 515 6.15 21.42 -12.63
CA ARG A 515 6.54 20.07 -13.05
C ARG A 515 5.52 19.02 -12.66
N GLU A 516 4.92 19.11 -11.47
CA GLU A 516 3.89 18.15 -11.04
C GLU A 516 2.61 18.27 -11.90
N VAL A 517 2.25 19.49 -12.32
CA VAL A 517 1.17 19.70 -13.31
C VAL A 517 1.50 19.03 -14.65
N ALA A 518 2.73 19.21 -15.14
CA ALA A 518 3.19 18.61 -16.38
C ALA A 518 3.23 17.07 -16.27
N GLU A 519 3.67 16.53 -15.14
CA GLU A 519 3.71 15.09 -14.87
C GLU A 519 2.31 14.49 -14.85
N ALA A 520 1.33 15.13 -14.20
CA ALA A 520 -0.05 14.67 -14.17
C ALA A 520 -0.64 14.58 -15.60
N LYS A 521 -0.40 15.60 -16.43
CA LYS A 521 -0.82 15.60 -17.85
C LYS A 521 -0.11 14.50 -18.65
N TRP A 522 1.19 14.33 -18.45
CA TRP A 522 1.97 13.30 -19.13
C TRP A 522 1.49 11.89 -18.77
N LYS A 523 1.19 11.62 -17.49
CA LYS A 523 0.63 10.35 -17.03
C LYS A 523 -0.77 10.07 -17.60
N ALA A 524 -1.58 11.12 -17.80
CA ALA A 524 -2.90 10.98 -18.40
C ALA A 524 -2.87 10.78 -19.92
N ARG A 525 -1.84 11.32 -20.60
CA ARG A 525 -1.76 11.44 -22.06
C ARG A 525 -2.17 10.16 -22.81
N GLY A 526 -1.60 9.01 -22.46
CA GLY A 526 -1.91 7.75 -23.15
C GLY A 526 -3.39 7.37 -23.09
N LEU A 527 -4.07 7.67 -21.97
CA LEU A 527 -5.51 7.47 -21.83
C LEU A 527 -6.32 8.50 -22.58
N LEU A 528 -5.91 9.77 -22.53
CA LEU A 528 -6.61 10.84 -23.24
C LEU A 528 -6.58 10.61 -24.75
N GLU A 529 -5.43 10.20 -25.28
CA GLU A 529 -5.25 9.89 -26.70
C GLU A 529 -6.02 8.64 -27.12
N ALA A 530 -6.13 7.63 -26.25
CA ALA A 530 -6.90 6.41 -26.54
C ALA A 530 -8.43 6.65 -26.50
N ALA A 531 -8.88 7.58 -25.66
CA ALA A 531 -10.30 7.88 -25.45
C ALA A 531 -10.87 8.95 -26.39
N TRP A 532 -10.09 9.98 -26.72
CA TRP A 532 -10.57 11.18 -27.44
C TRP A 532 -9.76 11.57 -28.68
N SER A 533 -8.80 10.75 -29.12
CA SER A 533 -7.98 11.02 -30.34
C SER A 533 -7.32 12.42 -30.35
N SER A 534 -6.92 12.93 -29.18
CA SER A 534 -6.30 14.25 -29.05
C SER A 534 -4.80 14.19 -29.38
N ASP A 535 -4.44 14.63 -30.59
CA ASP A 535 -3.10 14.99 -31.10
C ASP A 535 -1.97 13.90 -31.03
N PRO A 536 -1.54 13.33 -32.16
CA PRO A 536 -0.38 12.44 -32.20
C PRO A 536 0.91 13.26 -32.27
N CYS A 537 1.51 13.61 -31.13
CA CYS A 537 2.89 14.13 -31.15
C CYS A 537 3.65 13.87 -29.84
N THR A 538 4.64 12.98 -29.90
CA THR A 538 6.07 13.33 -29.74
C THR A 538 6.93 12.07 -29.87
N ASP A 539 8.03 12.19 -30.63
CA ASP A 539 9.14 11.24 -30.67
C ASP A 539 9.66 10.96 -29.25
N ILE A 540 9.20 9.88 -28.63
CA ILE A 540 9.86 9.31 -27.45
C ILE A 540 10.96 8.40 -27.99
N PRO A 541 12.22 8.59 -27.59
CA PRO A 541 13.27 7.65 -27.95
C PRO A 541 12.95 6.26 -27.39
N THR A 542 12.80 5.29 -28.28
CA THR A 542 12.61 3.87 -27.94
C THR A 542 13.96 3.17 -27.85
N GLY A 543 14.23 2.50 -26.74
CA GLY A 543 15.35 1.56 -26.62
C GLY A 543 14.97 0.16 -27.12
N GLU A 544 15.93 -0.61 -27.62
CA GLU A 544 15.69 -1.90 -28.29
C GLU A 544 15.45 -3.11 -27.35
N SER A 545 15.68 -2.97 -26.03
CA SER A 545 15.61 -4.10 -25.08
C SER A 545 15.08 -3.72 -23.69
N SER A 546 14.43 -4.71 -23.06
CA SER A 546 14.08 -4.70 -21.63
C SER A 546 15.11 -5.53 -20.86
N GLU A 547 15.76 -4.92 -19.87
CA GLU A 547 16.90 -5.46 -19.15
C GLU A 547 16.82 -5.11 -17.66
N ILE A 548 17.35 -5.98 -16.81
CA ILE A 548 17.47 -5.73 -15.37
C ILE A 548 18.92 -5.35 -15.05
N HIS A 549 19.10 -4.25 -14.34
CA HIS A 549 20.40 -3.77 -13.93
C HIS A 549 20.48 -3.49 -12.44
N PRO A 550 21.63 -3.76 -11.78
CA PRO A 550 21.83 -3.31 -10.41
C PRO A 550 21.81 -1.78 -10.33
N VAL A 551 21.35 -1.23 -9.21
CA VAL A 551 21.44 0.21 -8.96
C VAL A 551 22.93 0.62 -8.91
N PRO A 552 23.39 1.54 -9.77
CA PRO A 552 24.78 1.97 -9.75
C PRO A 552 25.16 2.63 -8.42
N THR A 553 26.26 2.18 -7.79
CA THR A 553 26.84 2.84 -6.62
C THR A 553 27.60 4.10 -7.05
N VAL A 554 26.92 5.24 -7.03
CA VAL A 554 27.41 6.53 -7.56
C VAL A 554 27.99 7.45 -6.48
N ASP A 555 27.55 7.28 -5.23
CA ASP A 555 27.93 8.12 -4.10
C ASP A 555 27.87 7.35 -2.76
N GLU A 556 28.19 8.02 -1.64
CA GLU A 556 28.15 7.37 -0.33
C GLU A 556 26.74 6.97 0.09
N ARG A 557 25.70 7.67 -0.37
CA ARG A 557 24.30 7.33 -0.05
C ARG A 557 23.91 6.00 -0.67
N THR A 558 24.15 5.83 -1.97
CA THR A 558 23.88 4.57 -2.67
C THR A 558 24.74 3.42 -2.15
N ARG A 559 25.99 3.68 -1.74
CA ARG A 559 26.81 2.67 -1.04
C ARG A 559 26.25 2.31 0.33
N ALA A 560 25.80 3.28 1.11
CA ALA A 560 25.20 3.06 2.43
C ALA A 560 23.90 2.24 2.32
N LEU A 561 23.04 2.56 1.36
CA LEU A 561 21.81 1.80 1.09
C LEU A 561 22.10 0.36 0.67
N ALA A 562 23.09 0.15 -0.21
CA ALA A 562 23.52 -1.20 -0.59
C ALA A 562 24.04 -1.98 0.63
N ARG A 563 24.83 -1.36 1.52
CA ARG A 563 25.27 -1.97 2.77
C ARG A 563 24.11 -2.28 3.71
N ALA A 564 23.16 -1.36 3.87
CA ALA A 564 21.99 -1.55 4.74
C ALA A 564 21.10 -2.71 4.25
N ARG A 565 20.93 -2.84 2.93
CA ARG A 565 20.23 -3.98 2.32
C ARG A 565 20.95 -5.31 2.56
N ASP A 566 22.28 -5.31 2.43
CA ASP A 566 23.11 -6.53 2.50
C ASP A 566 23.52 -6.91 3.93
N GLU A 567 23.36 -6.02 4.91
CA GLU A 567 23.60 -6.29 6.33
C GLU A 567 22.67 -7.41 6.81
N VAL A 568 23.26 -8.58 7.06
CA VAL A 568 22.58 -9.74 7.62
C VAL A 568 21.96 -9.34 8.96
N GLU A 569 20.64 -9.42 9.06
CA GLU A 569 19.88 -9.21 10.29
C GLU A 569 20.55 -9.97 11.45
N SER A 570 20.70 -9.31 12.59
CA SER A 570 21.22 -9.94 13.81
C SER A 570 20.49 -11.25 14.07
N ALA A 571 21.20 -12.28 14.52
CA ALA A 571 20.58 -13.59 14.73
C ALA A 571 19.50 -13.50 15.83
N CYS A 572 18.23 -13.41 15.43
CA CYS A 572 17.11 -13.59 16.33
C CYS A 572 16.76 -15.07 16.40
N ILE A 573 16.90 -15.67 17.59
CA ILE A 573 16.69 -17.10 17.79
C ILE A 573 15.23 -17.39 18.18
N ALA A 574 14.44 -16.38 18.60
CA ALA A 574 13.04 -16.53 19.00
C ALA A 574 12.24 -15.19 18.99
N PRO A 575 11.87 -14.62 17.82
CA PRO A 575 11.08 -13.40 17.79
C PRO A 575 9.65 -13.65 18.28
N ALA A 576 9.17 -12.85 19.22
CA ALA A 576 7.77 -12.87 19.67
C ALA A 576 6.89 -12.03 18.74
N GLN A 577 5.66 -12.47 18.49
CA GLN A 577 4.69 -11.64 17.77
C GLN A 577 4.26 -10.47 18.67
N PRO A 578 4.13 -9.25 18.12
CA PRO A 578 3.68 -8.10 18.89
C PRO A 578 2.23 -8.29 19.37
N ILE A 579 1.92 -7.69 20.51
CA ILE A 579 0.60 -7.72 21.16
C ILE A 579 0.00 -6.33 21.03
N GLU A 580 -1.06 -6.18 20.25
CA GLU A 580 -1.90 -4.98 20.30
C GLU A 580 -2.78 -5.04 21.57
N TRP A 581 -2.77 -3.98 22.37
CA TRP A 581 -3.51 -3.90 23.62
C TRP A 581 -4.48 -2.72 23.61
N PHE A 582 -5.74 -2.98 23.97
CA PHE A 582 -6.81 -2.00 23.99
C PHE A 582 -7.31 -1.73 25.41
N ALA A 583 -7.85 -0.53 25.63
CA ALA A 583 -8.48 -0.20 26.90
C ALA A 583 -9.61 -1.19 27.22
N GLY A 584 -9.48 -1.87 28.36
CA GLY A 584 -10.44 -2.87 28.81
C GLY A 584 -10.06 -4.31 28.47
N ASP A 585 -8.96 -4.58 27.77
CA ASP A 585 -8.36 -5.91 27.68
C ASP A 585 -7.95 -6.44 29.05
N PRO A 586 -7.93 -7.78 29.25
CA PRO A 586 -7.44 -8.34 30.51
C PRO A 586 -5.97 -7.96 30.73
N PRO A 587 -5.55 -7.77 31.99
CA PRO A 587 -4.14 -7.59 32.31
C PRO A 587 -3.29 -8.73 31.74
N LEU A 588 -2.13 -8.38 31.18
CA LEU A 588 -1.14 -9.35 30.74
C LEU A 588 -0.47 -9.99 31.96
N GLU A 589 -0.05 -11.25 31.83
CA GLU A 589 0.77 -11.92 32.85
C GLU A 589 2.09 -11.16 33.02
N LEU A 590 2.63 -11.15 34.24
CA LEU A 590 3.93 -10.52 34.50
C LEU A 590 5.00 -11.15 33.61
N PRO A 591 5.89 -10.34 33.01
CA PRO A 591 6.99 -10.88 32.23
C PRO A 591 7.88 -11.74 33.14
N ALA A 592 8.39 -12.86 32.60
CA ALA A 592 9.37 -13.67 33.31
C ALA A 592 10.64 -12.85 33.62
N GLU A 593 11.38 -13.26 34.66
CA GLU A 593 12.62 -12.59 35.03
C GLU A 593 13.59 -12.52 33.84
N GLY A 594 14.10 -11.33 33.55
CA GLY A 594 14.99 -11.08 32.41
C GLY A 594 14.29 -10.86 31.06
N THR A 595 12.97 -11.05 30.96
CA THR A 595 12.21 -10.73 29.75
C THR A 595 12.08 -9.22 29.58
N ARG A 596 12.43 -8.73 28.39
CA ARG A 596 12.28 -7.32 28.01
C ARG A 596 10.88 -7.13 27.45
N ARG A 597 9.95 -6.64 28.26
CA ARG A 597 8.64 -6.19 27.77
C ARG A 597 8.67 -4.70 27.44
N LEU A 598 8.45 -4.37 26.19
CA LEU A 598 8.43 -3.00 25.67
C LEU A 598 6.98 -2.55 25.47
N LEU A 599 6.58 -1.46 26.14
CA LEU A 599 5.36 -0.74 25.78
C LEU A 599 5.69 0.27 24.68
N PHE A 600 5.05 0.14 23.52
CA PHE A 600 5.21 1.04 22.39
C PHE A 600 3.93 1.86 22.19
N ILE A 601 4.06 3.20 22.18
CA ILE A 601 2.95 4.12 21.93
C ILE A 601 2.97 4.55 20.46
N ASP A 602 1.98 4.09 19.68
CA ASP A 602 1.84 4.41 18.26
C ASP A 602 1.08 5.71 18.05
N ASN A 603 1.73 6.75 17.52
CA ASN A 603 1.12 8.07 17.28
C ASN A 603 0.62 8.25 15.83
N LEU A 604 0.18 7.16 15.18
CA LEU A 604 -0.36 7.13 13.80
C LEU A 604 0.71 7.34 12.72
N ASP A 605 1.89 6.81 12.96
CA ASP A 605 2.97 6.84 11.99
C ASP A 605 2.93 5.62 11.07
N SER A 606 3.36 5.81 9.82
CA SER A 606 3.48 4.69 8.87
C SER A 606 4.86 4.01 8.90
N PHE A 607 5.65 4.21 9.94
CA PHE A 607 6.89 3.47 10.21
C PHE A 607 6.88 2.75 11.57
N SER A 608 5.83 2.92 12.39
CA SER A 608 5.71 2.32 13.73
C SER A 608 5.96 0.81 13.75
N TRP A 609 5.40 0.07 12.78
CA TRP A 609 5.54 -1.39 12.76
C TRP A 609 6.94 -1.87 12.38
N ASN A 610 7.75 -1.04 11.72
CA ASN A 610 9.16 -1.33 11.51
C ASN A 610 9.93 -1.31 12.84
N ILE A 611 9.64 -0.35 13.73
CA ILE A 611 10.23 -0.29 15.08
C ILE A 611 9.77 -1.48 15.91
N VAL A 612 8.46 -1.76 15.90
CA VAL A 612 7.86 -2.88 16.64
C VAL A 612 8.50 -4.21 16.23
N HIS A 613 8.58 -4.48 14.93
CA HIS A 613 9.19 -5.71 14.43
C HIS A 613 10.68 -5.79 14.73
N LEU A 614 11.41 -4.68 14.62
CA LEU A 614 12.83 -4.65 14.95
C LEU A 614 13.07 -4.92 16.44
N CYS A 615 12.27 -4.34 17.33
CA CYS A 615 12.35 -4.62 18.77
C CYS A 615 12.00 -6.09 19.10
N CYS A 616 10.96 -6.65 18.47
CA CYS A 616 10.64 -8.07 18.61
C CYS A 616 11.77 -8.97 18.09
N HIS A 617 12.40 -8.60 16.98
CA HIS A 617 13.57 -9.28 16.42
C HIS A 617 14.80 -9.17 17.34
N LEU A 618 14.92 -8.10 18.11
CA LEU A 618 15.93 -7.96 19.16
C LEU A 618 15.55 -8.68 20.48
N GLY A 619 14.47 -9.47 20.48
CA GLY A 619 14.06 -10.32 21.59
C GLY A 619 13.15 -9.65 22.61
N ALA A 620 12.58 -8.48 22.31
CA ALA A 620 11.59 -7.86 23.17
C ALA A 620 10.18 -8.45 22.96
N GLU A 621 9.42 -8.59 24.05
CA GLU A 621 7.98 -8.74 23.98
C GLU A 621 7.36 -7.34 23.81
N VAL A 622 6.88 -7.01 22.61
CA VAL A 622 6.37 -5.66 22.33
C VAL A 622 4.85 -5.63 22.49
N VAL A 623 4.38 -4.72 23.34
CA VAL A 623 2.97 -4.37 23.54
C VAL A 623 2.71 -3.03 22.87
N VAL A 624 1.88 -3.01 21.84
CA VAL A 624 1.54 -1.82 21.06
C VAL A 624 0.23 -1.22 21.58
N VAL A 625 0.25 0.07 21.86
CA VAL A 625 -0.91 0.84 22.32
C VAL A 625 -1.10 2.06 21.43
N CYS A 626 -2.35 2.32 21.06
CA CYS A 626 -2.71 3.49 20.29
C CYS A 626 -2.52 4.77 21.12
N GLY A 627 -1.69 5.69 20.62
CA GLY A 627 -1.45 7.00 21.24
C GLY A 627 -2.44 8.09 20.80
N ARG A 628 -3.17 7.87 19.70
CA ARG A 628 -4.14 8.83 19.13
C ARG A 628 -5.31 8.11 18.48
N GLY A 629 -6.55 8.46 18.83
CA GLY A 629 -7.75 7.87 18.22
C GLY A 629 -8.82 7.54 19.24
N VAL A 630 -9.70 6.62 18.88
CA VAL A 630 -10.84 6.21 19.72
C VAL A 630 -10.47 5.23 20.83
N ASP A 631 -9.35 4.51 20.68
CA ASP A 631 -8.92 3.45 21.60
C ASP A 631 -7.78 3.88 22.55
N VAL A 632 -7.56 5.19 22.68
CA VAL A 632 -6.49 5.72 23.56
C VAL A 632 -6.87 5.45 25.02
N PRO A 633 -5.96 4.87 25.83
CA PRO A 633 -6.24 4.64 27.24
C PRO A 633 -6.35 5.94 28.04
N ASP A 634 -7.43 6.09 28.81
CA ASP A 634 -7.69 7.29 29.63
C ASP A 634 -6.93 7.30 30.99
N ASP A 635 -6.36 6.17 31.41
CA ASP A 635 -5.63 6.05 32.69
C ASP A 635 -4.28 5.34 32.52
N ILE A 636 -3.20 6.13 32.59
CA ILE A 636 -1.82 5.65 32.50
C ILE A 636 -1.48 4.65 33.60
N ARG A 637 -2.00 4.82 34.83
CA ARG A 637 -1.69 3.90 35.93
C ARG A 637 -2.28 2.53 35.66
N SER A 638 -3.52 2.48 35.18
CA SER A 638 -4.15 1.24 34.74
C SER A 638 -3.41 0.61 33.56
N LEU A 639 -3.01 1.41 32.57
CA LEU A 639 -2.23 0.95 31.42
C LEU A 639 -0.91 0.28 31.87
N LEU A 640 -0.09 0.96 32.67
CA LEU A 640 1.20 0.44 33.14
C LEU A 640 1.02 -0.80 34.01
N LYS A 641 0.00 -0.83 34.87
CA LYS A 641 -0.30 -2.00 35.69
C LYS A 641 -0.73 -3.19 34.84
N SER A 642 -1.56 -2.95 33.82
CA SER A 642 -2.13 -4.01 32.97
C SER A 642 -1.12 -4.58 31.99
N THR A 643 -0.17 -3.77 31.53
CA THR A 643 0.85 -4.19 30.56
C THR A 643 2.16 -4.61 31.24
N SER A 644 2.44 -4.10 32.44
CA SER A 644 3.66 -4.35 33.23
C SER A 644 4.95 -4.22 32.41
N PRO A 645 5.21 -3.04 31.80
CA PRO A 645 6.37 -2.87 30.93
C PRO A 645 7.67 -2.74 31.73
N THR A 646 8.74 -3.15 31.07
CA THR A 646 10.14 -2.96 31.52
C THR A 646 10.83 -1.83 30.76
N HIS A 647 10.33 -1.49 29.57
CA HIS A 647 10.81 -0.42 28.70
C HIS A 647 9.62 0.30 28.09
N LEU A 648 9.79 1.58 27.75
CA LEU A 648 8.80 2.41 27.08
C LEU A 648 9.42 3.07 25.83
N VAL A 649 8.75 2.94 24.70
CA VAL A 649 9.05 3.73 23.49
C VAL A 649 7.86 4.63 23.18
N LEU A 650 8.13 5.93 23.11
CA LEU A 650 7.22 6.91 22.53
C LEU A 650 7.50 6.96 21.02
N GLY A 651 6.58 6.41 20.23
CA GLY A 651 6.75 6.25 18.79
C GLY A 651 6.73 7.56 18.01
N PRO A 652 7.14 7.51 16.72
CA PRO A 652 7.02 8.63 15.79
C PRO A 652 5.56 8.96 15.50
N GLY A 653 5.30 10.06 14.79
CA GLY A 653 3.97 10.45 14.36
C GLY A 653 3.94 11.79 13.63
N PRO A 654 2.81 12.11 12.96
CA PRO A 654 2.63 13.38 12.27
C PRO A 654 2.23 14.50 13.23
N GLY A 655 2.64 15.71 12.84
CA GLY A 655 2.30 16.96 13.49
C GLY A 655 3.14 17.24 14.72
N ARG A 656 2.55 17.96 15.67
CA ARG A 656 3.23 18.37 16.90
C ARG A 656 2.91 17.40 18.04
N PRO A 657 3.85 17.12 18.95
CA PRO A 657 3.64 16.17 20.04
C PRO A 657 2.47 16.56 20.97
N GLU A 658 2.16 17.85 21.09
CA GLU A 658 1.00 18.37 21.85
C GLU A 658 -0.35 17.81 21.35
N GLN A 659 -0.40 17.33 20.11
CA GLN A 659 -1.57 16.65 19.51
C GLN A 659 -1.65 15.16 19.89
N SER A 660 -0.69 14.66 20.67
CA SER A 660 -0.61 13.28 21.18
C SER A 660 -0.62 13.30 22.72
N PRO A 661 -1.79 13.49 23.37
CA PRO A 661 -1.87 13.75 24.81
C PRO A 661 -1.21 12.66 25.67
N LEU A 662 -1.44 11.38 25.35
CA LEU A 662 -0.84 10.25 26.07
C LEU A 662 0.70 10.29 26.00
N THR A 663 1.24 10.57 24.81
CA THR A 663 2.69 10.69 24.60
C THR A 663 3.28 11.85 25.40
N MET A 664 2.62 13.02 25.43
CA MET A 664 3.04 14.17 26.23
C MET A 664 2.97 13.91 27.74
N GLU A 665 1.92 13.24 28.20
CA GLU A 665 1.74 12.91 29.61
C GLU A 665 2.81 11.91 30.08
N LEU A 666 3.06 10.84 29.30
CA LEU A 666 4.13 9.89 29.59
C LEU A 666 5.51 10.54 29.62
N ALA A 667 5.81 11.43 28.66
CA ALA A 667 7.07 12.19 28.66
C ALA A 667 7.22 13.05 29.94
N SER A 668 6.15 13.75 30.33
CA SER A 668 6.13 14.61 31.52
C SER A 668 6.31 13.80 32.82
N LEU A 669 5.62 12.67 32.94
CA LEU A 669 5.73 11.77 34.09
C LEU A 669 7.13 11.14 34.18
N ALA A 670 7.76 10.82 33.04
CA ALA A 670 9.12 10.30 33.01
C ALA A 670 10.11 11.34 33.55
N LEU A 671 10.05 12.58 33.05
CA LEU A 671 10.91 13.69 33.50
C LEU A 671 10.70 14.03 34.99
N ALA A 672 9.49 13.84 35.50
CA ALA A 672 9.17 14.00 36.92
C ALA A 672 9.57 12.79 37.80
N ALA A 673 10.22 11.77 37.23
CA ALA A 673 10.57 10.50 37.89
C ALA A 673 9.37 9.76 38.50
N GLN A 674 8.22 9.81 37.82
CA GLN A 674 6.95 9.20 38.26
C GLN A 674 6.58 7.94 37.48
N LEU A 675 7.35 7.56 36.46
CA LEU A 675 7.19 6.29 35.75
C LEU A 675 8.14 5.24 36.32
N ASN A 676 7.58 4.15 36.84
CA ASN A 676 8.34 3.04 37.39
C ASN A 676 7.88 1.72 36.77
N THR A 677 8.80 0.76 36.73
CA THR A 677 8.50 -0.64 36.43
C THR A 677 7.69 -1.27 37.56
N HIS A 678 7.21 -2.50 37.34
CA HIS A 678 6.56 -3.29 38.39
C HIS A 678 7.48 -3.58 39.60
N GLU A 679 8.81 -3.47 39.42
CA GLU A 679 9.84 -3.63 40.47
C GLU A 679 10.17 -2.31 41.19
N GLN A 680 9.42 -1.23 40.92
CA GLN A 680 9.61 0.10 41.53
C GLN A 680 10.93 0.81 41.17
N SER A 681 11.59 0.40 40.10
CA SER A 681 12.72 1.12 39.49
C SER A 681 12.24 2.10 38.40
N PRO A 682 12.97 3.19 38.10
CA PRO A 682 12.64 4.09 37.00
C PRO A 682 12.48 3.34 35.68
N LEU A 683 11.41 3.62 34.94
CA LEU A 683 11.12 2.99 33.65
C LEU A 683 11.98 3.62 32.53
N PRO A 684 12.87 2.86 31.86
CA PRO A 684 13.62 3.34 30.71
C PRO A 684 12.69 3.81 29.59
N LEU A 685 12.96 5.01 29.07
CA LEU A 685 12.16 5.65 28.02
C LEU A 685 13.04 6.03 26.83
N LEU A 686 12.61 5.66 25.62
CA LEU A 686 13.16 6.15 24.36
C LEU A 686 12.07 6.87 23.55
N GLY A 687 12.31 8.13 23.19
CA GLY A 687 11.48 8.85 22.22
C GLY A 687 12.04 8.77 20.81
N VAL A 688 11.24 8.40 19.81
CA VAL A 688 11.65 8.37 18.40
C VAL A 688 10.89 9.45 17.62
N CYS A 689 11.61 10.32 16.91
CA CYS A 689 11.06 11.45 16.15
C CYS A 689 10.09 12.31 16.97
N LEU A 690 8.78 12.22 16.75
CA LEU A 690 7.76 12.90 17.56
C LEU A 690 7.89 12.57 19.05
N GLY A 691 8.26 11.33 19.40
CA GLY A 691 8.53 10.95 20.79
C GLY A 691 9.71 11.71 21.41
N MET A 692 10.80 11.94 20.66
CA MET A 692 11.90 12.80 21.14
C MET A 692 11.44 14.25 21.30
N GLN A 693 10.64 14.73 20.34
CA GLN A 693 10.07 16.08 20.38
C GLN A 693 9.18 16.26 21.62
N ALA A 694 8.37 15.25 21.98
CA ALA A 694 7.55 15.27 23.18
C ALA A 694 8.38 15.42 24.46
N ILE A 695 9.50 14.67 24.57
CA ILE A 695 10.43 14.79 25.70
C ILE A 695 11.02 16.20 25.79
N GLY A 696 11.46 16.76 24.65
CA GLY A 696 11.98 18.12 24.59
C GLY A 696 10.95 19.16 25.00
N VAL A 697 9.74 19.10 24.41
CA VAL A 697 8.65 20.04 24.70
C VAL A 697 8.21 19.95 26.18
N ALA A 698 8.11 18.74 26.74
CA ALA A 698 7.81 18.53 28.15
C ALA A 698 8.91 19.08 29.09
N SER A 699 10.13 19.26 28.58
CA SER A 699 11.26 19.92 29.25
C SER A 699 11.39 21.42 28.89
N ASP A 700 10.34 22.05 28.36
CA ASP A 700 10.29 23.45 27.92
C ASP A 700 11.26 23.82 26.78
N TRP A 701 11.74 22.83 26.01
CA TRP A 701 12.52 23.10 24.80
C TRP A 701 11.59 23.56 23.67
N PRO A 702 11.84 24.73 23.04
CA PRO A 702 11.04 25.17 21.91
C PRO A 702 11.18 24.22 20.71
N LEU A 703 10.05 23.95 20.05
CA LEU A 703 9.94 23.15 18.83
C LEU A 703 9.48 24.04 17.67
N SER A 704 10.30 24.18 16.65
CA SER A 704 10.06 25.02 15.47
C SER A 704 10.38 24.28 14.18
N PRO A 705 9.90 24.76 13.01
CA PRO A 705 10.38 24.29 11.72
C PRO A 705 11.90 24.34 11.63
N SER A 706 12.48 23.34 10.97
CA SER A 706 13.90 23.20 10.71
C SER A 706 14.41 24.42 9.93
N PRO A 707 15.46 25.12 10.41
CA PRO A 707 16.07 26.21 9.65
C PRO A 707 16.78 25.73 8.38
N LEU A 708 17.05 24.42 8.27
CA LEU A 708 17.63 23.79 7.09
C LEU A 708 16.58 23.20 6.13
N GLY A 709 15.29 23.47 6.39
CA GLY A 709 14.17 22.88 5.66
C GLY A 709 13.80 21.48 6.14
N ALA A 710 12.65 20.99 5.67
CA ALA A 710 12.16 19.65 5.96
C ALA A 710 12.96 18.58 5.22
N VAL A 711 13.14 17.42 5.86
CA VAL A 711 13.88 16.28 5.30
C VAL A 711 13.08 15.00 5.51
N HIS A 712 12.73 14.33 4.41
CA HIS A 712 12.01 13.05 4.41
C HIS A 712 12.68 12.06 3.47
N GLY A 713 12.97 10.86 3.96
CA GLY A 713 13.53 9.75 3.17
C GLY A 713 15.01 9.92 2.80
N VAL A 714 15.75 10.83 3.42
CA VAL A 714 17.17 11.06 3.08
C VAL A 714 18.08 10.44 4.14
N PRO A 715 18.97 9.49 3.77
CA PRO A 715 20.06 9.07 4.63
C PRO A 715 21.05 10.21 4.83
N THR A 716 21.35 10.54 6.09
CA THR A 716 22.27 11.62 6.44
C THR A 716 23.26 11.17 7.51
N GLU A 717 24.47 11.70 7.46
CA GLU A 717 25.47 11.47 8.50
C GLU A 717 25.12 12.26 9.76
N ILE A 718 25.18 11.60 10.92
CA ILE A 718 25.06 12.21 12.25
C ILE A 718 26.34 11.95 13.06
N THR A 719 26.75 12.94 13.85
CA THR A 719 27.84 12.78 14.83
C THR A 719 27.24 12.60 16.20
N HIS A 720 27.76 11.67 17.00
CA HIS A 720 27.24 11.37 18.33
C HIS A 720 28.36 11.21 19.36
N THR A 721 27.99 11.29 20.64
CA THR A 721 28.89 11.23 21.81
C THR A 721 29.41 9.83 22.15
N GLU A 722 29.12 8.84 21.31
CA GLU A 722 29.48 7.41 21.53
C GLU A 722 29.08 6.88 22.93
N ASP A 723 28.02 7.42 23.52
CA ASP A 723 27.53 7.04 24.84
C ASP A 723 26.75 5.72 24.84
N ASP A 724 26.15 5.34 25.98
CA ASP A 724 25.48 4.05 26.17
C ASP A 724 24.46 3.71 25.07
N LEU A 725 23.72 4.71 24.55
CA LEU A 725 22.74 4.49 23.48
C LEU A 725 23.42 4.20 22.13
N PHE A 726 24.60 4.77 21.91
CA PHE A 726 25.37 4.67 20.68
C PHE A 726 26.56 3.70 20.76
N ALA A 727 26.64 2.90 21.81
CA ALA A 727 27.72 1.94 22.02
C ALA A 727 27.89 1.02 20.79
N GLY A 728 29.12 0.97 20.25
CA GLY A 728 29.47 0.13 19.10
C GLY A 728 28.91 0.60 17.75
N LEU A 729 28.33 1.79 17.68
CA LEU A 729 28.00 2.49 16.43
C LEU A 729 29.14 3.44 16.05
N ALA A 730 29.50 3.51 14.77
CA ALA A 730 30.56 4.39 14.28
C ALA A 730 30.06 5.85 14.22
N SER A 731 30.92 6.81 14.60
CA SER A 731 30.65 8.24 14.48
C SER A 731 31.58 8.84 13.40
N PRO A 732 31.06 9.47 12.32
CA PRO A 732 29.65 9.67 12.03
C PRO A 732 28.91 8.37 11.62
N ALA A 733 27.61 8.32 11.92
CA ALA A 733 26.70 7.24 11.53
C ALA A 733 25.73 7.71 10.44
N VAL A 734 25.34 6.85 9.50
CA VAL A 734 24.34 7.19 8.47
C VAL A 734 22.95 6.77 8.96
N MET A 735 22.08 7.75 9.20
CA MET A 735 20.71 7.55 9.69
C MET A 735 19.67 8.25 8.81
N MET A 736 18.51 7.62 8.68
CA MET A 736 17.38 8.15 7.93
C MET A 736 16.61 9.23 8.70
N ARG A 737 16.21 10.31 8.01
CA ARG A 737 15.43 11.40 8.58
C ARG A 737 14.04 11.52 7.93
N TYR A 738 13.02 11.69 8.78
CA TYR A 738 11.65 12.02 8.40
C TYR A 738 11.09 13.12 9.30
N HIS A 739 11.69 14.31 9.28
CA HIS A 739 11.26 15.40 10.14
C HIS A 739 11.35 16.78 9.49
N SER A 740 10.37 17.60 9.86
CA SER A 740 10.27 19.01 9.48
C SER A 740 10.53 19.93 10.65
N LEU A 741 10.28 19.45 11.87
CA LEU A 741 10.44 20.20 13.11
C LEU A 741 11.72 19.76 13.82
N VAL A 742 12.35 20.71 14.51
CA VAL A 742 13.55 20.47 15.32
C VAL A 742 13.42 21.16 16.67
N LEU A 743 13.96 20.53 17.71
CA LEU A 743 14.08 21.14 19.02
C LEU A 743 15.25 22.13 19.05
N ALA A 744 15.15 23.15 19.88
CA ALA A 744 16.29 23.97 20.28
C ALA A 744 16.52 23.85 21.79
N ALA A 745 17.77 23.59 22.18
CA ALA A 745 18.12 23.36 23.58
C ALA A 745 17.82 24.57 24.46
N ARG A 746 17.21 24.31 25.63
CA ARG A 746 16.92 25.33 26.64
C ARG A 746 17.09 24.79 28.05
N GLY A 747 17.78 25.54 28.90
CA GLY A 747 18.04 25.10 30.28
C GLY A 747 19.01 23.93 30.34
N SER A 748 18.94 23.14 31.42
CA SER A 748 19.92 22.07 31.72
C SER A 748 19.29 20.72 32.05
N MET A 749 17.98 20.54 31.81
CA MET A 749 17.27 19.29 32.13
C MET A 749 17.64 18.16 31.16
N LEU A 750 18.03 18.50 29.93
CA LEU A 750 18.42 17.55 28.89
C LEU A 750 19.78 17.95 28.29
N GLU A 751 20.51 16.96 27.79
CA GLU A 751 21.77 17.11 27.08
C GLU A 751 21.61 16.60 25.64
N ILE A 752 22.18 17.30 24.67
CA ILE A 752 22.24 16.82 23.28
C ILE A 752 23.39 15.81 23.18
N THR A 753 23.10 14.65 22.60
CA THR A 753 24.08 13.54 22.44
C THR A 753 24.40 13.23 20.98
N ALA A 754 23.64 13.80 20.03
CA ALA A 754 23.99 13.74 18.61
C ALA A 754 23.57 15.01 17.86
N HIS A 755 24.30 15.32 16.79
CA HIS A 755 24.04 16.42 15.87
C HIS A 755 24.08 15.96 14.41
N ASP A 756 23.46 16.71 13.51
CA ASP A 756 23.68 16.53 12.07
C ASP A 756 25.16 16.79 11.74
N SER A 757 25.79 15.94 10.92
CA SER A 757 27.22 16.09 10.61
C SER A 757 27.53 17.26 9.69
N LEU A 758 26.54 17.71 8.91
CA LEU A 758 26.73 18.76 7.90
C LEU A 758 26.96 20.13 8.54
N THR A 759 26.16 20.47 9.54
CA THR A 759 26.22 21.78 10.21
C THR A 759 26.64 21.70 11.66
N GLY A 760 26.45 20.56 12.32
CA GLY A 760 26.68 20.40 13.76
C GLY A 760 25.70 21.18 14.62
N THR A 761 24.56 21.64 14.05
CA THR A 761 23.65 22.57 14.73
C THR A 761 22.31 21.95 15.11
N LEU A 762 21.81 20.99 14.33
CA LEU A 762 20.52 20.37 14.57
C LEU A 762 20.67 19.24 15.60
N PRO A 763 19.91 19.26 16.71
CA PRO A 763 19.90 18.14 17.65
C PRO A 763 19.30 16.89 17.01
N MET A 764 20.09 15.82 16.96
CA MET A 764 19.69 14.51 16.41
C MET A 764 19.41 13.47 17.50
N ALA A 765 19.93 13.69 18.71
CA ALA A 765 19.59 12.88 19.87
C ALA A 765 19.75 13.68 21.17
N LEU A 766 19.01 13.29 22.20
CA LEU A 766 19.07 13.86 23.53
C LEU A 766 19.04 12.79 24.62
N ARG A 767 19.47 13.16 25.83
CA ARG A 767 19.32 12.34 27.03
C ARG A 767 19.03 13.19 28.26
N HIS A 768 18.43 12.58 29.27
CA HIS A 768 18.42 13.14 30.63
C HIS A 768 19.75 12.80 31.35
N PRO A 769 20.37 13.72 32.11
CA PRO A 769 21.66 13.47 32.76
C PRO A 769 21.69 12.35 33.81
N SER A 770 20.54 12.05 34.44
CA SER A 770 20.45 11.12 35.58
C SER A 770 19.30 10.13 35.54
N LEU A 771 18.35 10.29 34.61
CA LEU A 771 17.18 9.41 34.48
C LEU A 771 17.36 8.61 33.19
N PRO A 772 16.81 7.39 33.10
CA PRO A 772 16.97 6.54 31.92
C PRO A 772 16.04 7.02 30.80
N ILE A 773 16.28 8.23 30.28
CA ILE A 773 15.46 8.89 29.27
C ILE A 773 16.35 9.31 28.12
N TRP A 774 16.03 8.84 26.93
CA TRP A 774 16.71 9.17 25.69
C TRP A 774 15.71 9.56 24.60
N GLY A 775 16.18 10.29 23.61
CA GLY A 775 15.41 10.60 22.42
C GLY A 775 16.29 10.64 21.19
N VAL A 776 15.79 10.17 20.05
CA VAL A 776 16.42 10.27 18.73
C VAL A 776 15.47 10.90 17.72
N GLN A 777 15.99 11.81 16.89
CA GLN A 777 15.20 12.56 15.90
C GLN A 777 15.16 11.85 14.53
N PHE A 778 16.12 10.96 14.28
CA PHE A 778 16.19 10.08 13.12
C PHE A 778 15.45 8.76 13.40
N HIS A 779 15.30 7.94 12.36
CA HIS A 779 14.54 6.69 12.38
C HIS A 779 15.47 5.48 12.33
N PRO A 780 15.84 4.86 13.48
CA PRO A 780 16.80 3.74 13.53
C PRO A 780 16.30 2.46 12.82
N GLU A 781 14.99 2.34 12.60
CA GLU A 781 14.32 1.19 11.97
C GLU A 781 14.28 1.24 10.44
N SER A 782 14.52 2.43 9.87
CA SER A 782 14.45 2.66 8.43
C SER A 782 15.47 1.82 7.67
N ALA A 783 15.08 1.36 6.48
CA ALA A 783 15.95 0.65 5.55
C ALA A 783 17.20 1.46 5.16
N GLY A 784 17.15 2.80 5.28
CA GLY A 784 18.30 3.67 5.01
C GLY A 784 19.19 3.99 6.22
N SER A 785 18.89 3.45 7.40
CA SER A 785 19.69 3.63 8.62
C SER A 785 20.70 2.48 8.80
N VAL A 786 21.96 2.73 8.46
CA VAL A 786 23.02 1.72 8.54
C VAL A 786 23.30 1.37 10.00
N ALA A 787 23.21 0.08 10.35
CA ALA A 787 23.31 -0.41 11.72
C ALA A 787 22.39 0.29 12.74
N GLY A 788 21.27 0.88 12.29
CA GLY A 788 20.32 1.60 13.15
C GLY A 788 19.72 0.74 14.26
N TRP A 789 19.60 -0.58 14.02
CA TRP A 789 19.17 -1.57 15.01
C TRP A 789 19.99 -1.56 16.29
N LYS A 790 21.28 -1.17 16.24
CA LYS A 790 22.14 -1.08 17.44
C LYS A 790 21.61 -0.08 18.46
N VAL A 791 20.99 1.01 18.00
CA VAL A 791 20.39 2.02 18.90
C VAL A 791 19.28 1.40 19.73
N LEU A 792 18.41 0.60 19.09
CA LEU A 792 17.33 -0.10 19.77
C LEU A 792 17.84 -1.24 20.65
N ASP A 793 18.85 -2.00 20.20
CA ASP A 793 19.45 -3.08 20.99
C ASP A 793 20.12 -2.55 22.26
N ASN A 794 20.90 -1.46 22.13
CA ASN A 794 21.53 -0.77 23.25
C ASN A 794 20.48 -0.27 24.25
N PHE A 795 19.38 0.35 23.76
CA PHE A 795 18.28 0.77 24.62
C PHE A 795 17.63 -0.41 25.36
N LEU A 796 17.35 -1.52 24.66
CA LEU A 796 16.76 -2.72 25.25
C LEU A 796 17.70 -3.44 26.24
N ALA A 797 19.01 -3.20 26.16
CA ALA A 797 20.00 -3.74 27.10
C ALA A 797 20.06 -2.96 28.43
N MET A 798 19.48 -1.75 28.49
CA MET A 798 19.53 -0.90 29.68
C MET A 798 18.63 -1.46 30.79
N ARG A 799 19.23 -1.85 31.91
CA ARG A 799 18.47 -2.39 33.05
C ARG A 799 17.88 -1.29 33.94
N PRO A 800 16.65 -1.47 34.44
CA PRO A 800 16.09 -0.61 35.47
C PRO A 800 16.86 -0.73 36.81
N SER A 801 17.68 0.30 37.13
CA SER A 801 18.53 0.46 38.34
C SER A 801 19.83 -0.40 38.36
N THR A 802 21.00 0.06 38.81
CA THR A 802 21.44 1.16 39.70
C THR A 802 22.82 1.66 39.26
N THR A 803 23.22 2.84 39.74
CA THR A 803 24.60 3.34 39.76
C THR A 803 25.62 2.30 40.27
N ALA A 804 26.18 1.46 39.41
CA ALA A 804 27.45 0.76 39.63
C ALA A 804 27.94 0.03 38.37
N ARG A 805 29.15 0.42 37.93
CA ARG A 805 30.15 -0.27 37.10
C ARG A 805 29.65 -1.30 36.06
N SER A 806 30.01 -1.00 34.81
CA SER A 806 30.13 -1.92 33.68
C SER A 806 30.32 -3.38 34.10
N VAL A 807 29.28 -4.20 33.94
CA VAL A 807 29.41 -5.65 33.93
C VAL A 807 29.80 -6.03 32.50
N GLU A 808 30.95 -6.69 32.33
CA GLU A 808 31.34 -7.26 31.04
C GLU A 808 30.23 -8.16 30.51
N MET A 809 29.78 -7.88 29.29
CA MET A 809 28.91 -8.77 28.52
C MET A 809 29.57 -10.15 28.36
N PRO A 810 28.84 -11.27 28.52
CA PRO A 810 29.34 -12.58 28.13
C PRO A 810 29.67 -12.58 26.63
N ARG A 811 30.95 -12.75 26.30
CA ARG A 811 31.46 -12.93 24.94
C ARG A 811 31.21 -14.36 24.46
N GLU A 812 29.96 -14.76 24.25
CA GLU A 812 29.67 -16.03 23.59
C GLU A 812 28.63 -15.83 22.50
N GLY A 813 29.06 -15.97 21.22
CA GLY A 813 28.14 -16.18 20.11
C GLY A 813 28.32 -15.36 18.83
N ARG A 814 29.41 -14.63 18.60
CA ARG A 814 29.76 -14.16 17.24
C ARG A 814 30.73 -15.17 16.61
N ALA A 815 30.23 -15.90 15.63
CA ALA A 815 30.96 -16.90 14.87
C ALA A 815 32.25 -16.31 14.24
N GLU A 816 33.30 -17.15 14.22
CA GLU A 816 34.57 -16.92 13.51
C GLU A 816 34.39 -16.70 12.00
#